data_AF-A0A2T2RD02-F1
#
_entry.id   AF-A0A2T2RD02-F1
#
_cell.length_a   1.000
_cell.length_b   1.000
_cell.length_c   1.000
_cell.angle_alpha   90.00
_cell.angle_beta   90.00
_cell.angle_gamma   90.00
#
_symmetry.space_group_name_H-M   'P 1'
#
loop_
_entity.id
_entity.type
_entity.pdbx_description
1 polymer ?
#
loop_
_entity_poly.entity_id
_entity_poly.type
_entity_poly.pdbx_seq_one_letter_code
_entity_poly.pdbx_strand_id
1 'polypeptide(L)'
;DERAAGWDVPALARLDVPVVQAIGATSSRAQWAASDWGLKPLDAAMQVAIPEFDGRLITVPVSFKEAGSPRRGDHGWPDQDHQAHDGAAPGAASATAEGGEAPGPRGGGAVATEPGGVAEAGVPAALQQAGGIVGYVADAERCARAAGIAVRQAQLAHTPPERRRLAIVLSNYPTQHSRVGNGVGLDTPASAAALLDHLTAAGYDTGQWPAFRDGDTDTAPGGDTDTAPGGDTDTEPAGHGDPGSGDDGNGLAPGDRLIHALIDAGGFDADHLSEGQLAANPFAVDAATYTAWFAELPEALRQRIVEHWGQPPGDVLVHDSGDGGGHKLRFAGLELGNVLVAIQPPRGFGENPVAIYHDPDLPPTHHYLAFYRWLDRAWGADAVAHLGSAPDQVLGDLPLVYPFVVNDPGEGTQAKRRAHATIVDHLVAPMTRADTYDDLARLEQLLDEYEHVKAMDPAKDAAMRGEIWQLLRACELTRDLGWSDADAEQAPPDLDDRLTEVDGWLCEIKDAQIRGGLHVLGRAPDGDTRRDLVLAILRLPQAGHPGLRAAIATAVGLDEAALLNAPGEPAGHQPPGLLAAAPGPARTAADLIDRLEGAATALVQGMDAKGWDAAAADAVIADVLGELDAPAHQSLAGVLSFAASEIVPRLDATTGELDAVAG
;
A
#
# COMPACT_ATOMS: atom_id res chain seq x y z
N ASP A 1 -22.89 -26.28 -0.03
CA ASP A 1 -21.88 -25.58 0.76
C ASP A 1 -20.45 -25.85 0.31
N GLU A 2 -20.12 -25.61 -0.97
CA GLU A 2 -18.73 -25.64 -1.48
C GLU A 2 -18.22 -24.23 -1.85
N ARG A 3 -18.98 -23.17 -1.53
CA ARG A 3 -18.65 -21.77 -1.90
C ARG A 3 -17.78 -21.02 -0.88
N ALA A 4 -17.26 -21.69 0.15
CA ALA A 4 -16.38 -21.09 1.15
C ALA A 4 -15.25 -22.05 1.58
N ALA A 5 -14.64 -22.77 0.64
CA ALA A 5 -13.31 -23.34 0.88
C ALA A 5 -12.28 -22.20 0.76
N GLY A 6 -12.34 -21.23 1.68
CA GLY A 6 -11.32 -20.19 1.80
C GLY A 6 -9.98 -20.81 2.21
N TRP A 7 -8.87 -20.14 1.89
CA TRP A 7 -7.57 -20.49 2.43
C TRP A 7 -7.60 -20.19 3.94
N ASP A 8 -7.65 -21.23 4.77
CA ASP A 8 -7.69 -21.10 6.22
C ASP A 8 -6.48 -21.82 6.83
N VAL A 9 -5.82 -21.14 7.78
CA VAL A 9 -4.64 -21.64 8.51
C VAL A 9 -4.89 -21.67 10.02
N PRO A 10 -5.99 -22.28 10.51
CA PRO A 10 -6.43 -22.14 11.88
C PRO A 10 -5.48 -22.86 12.85
N ALA A 11 -4.72 -23.84 12.36
CA ALA A 11 -3.68 -24.50 13.14
C ALA A 11 -2.52 -23.56 13.46
N LEU A 12 -2.09 -22.71 12.52
CA LEU A 12 -1.02 -21.74 12.73
C LEU A 12 -1.49 -20.57 13.57
N ALA A 13 -2.68 -20.02 13.26
CA ALA A 13 -3.26 -18.90 14.02
C ALA A 13 -3.43 -19.22 15.51
N ARG A 14 -3.85 -20.44 15.87
CA ARG A 14 -3.96 -20.87 17.28
C ARG A 14 -2.65 -20.96 18.04
N LEU A 15 -1.52 -21.07 17.35
CA LEU A 15 -0.22 -21.08 18.03
C LEU A 15 0.17 -19.69 18.51
N ASP A 16 -0.35 -18.64 17.87
CA ASP A 16 -0.11 -17.24 18.23
C ASP A 16 1.39 -16.91 18.37
N VAL A 17 2.17 -17.35 17.39
CA VAL A 17 3.63 -17.13 17.33
C VAL A 17 4.07 -16.78 15.91
N PRO A 18 5.17 -16.03 15.76
CA PRO A 18 5.77 -15.78 14.46
C PRO A 18 6.18 -17.08 13.76
N VAL A 19 5.70 -17.28 12.53
CA VAL A 19 6.09 -18.42 11.68
C VAL A 19 7.04 -17.95 10.59
N VAL A 20 8.26 -18.46 10.61
CA VAL A 20 9.35 -18.05 9.71
C VAL A 20 9.56 -19.08 8.60
N GLN A 21 9.61 -18.61 7.35
CA GLN A 21 9.87 -19.44 6.18
C GLN A 21 11.38 -19.53 5.93
N ALA A 22 11.97 -20.69 6.22
CA ALA A 22 13.35 -21.02 5.89
C ALA A 22 13.40 -21.69 4.49
N ILE A 23 14.08 -21.04 3.54
CA ILE A 23 14.02 -21.45 2.13
C ILE A 23 15.11 -22.50 1.83
N GLY A 24 14.71 -23.65 1.28
CA GLY A 24 15.62 -24.69 0.77
C GLY A 24 15.71 -24.63 -0.74
N ALA A 25 16.64 -23.85 -1.28
CA ALA A 25 16.75 -23.60 -2.73
C ALA A 25 17.07 -24.88 -3.53
N THR A 26 16.34 -25.09 -4.63
CA THR A 26 16.55 -26.23 -5.54
C THR A 26 17.66 -26.00 -6.56
N SER A 27 18.28 -24.81 -6.56
CA SER A 27 19.54 -24.50 -7.23
C SER A 27 20.74 -24.83 -6.33
N SER A 28 21.92 -24.96 -6.95
CA SER A 28 23.18 -24.99 -6.18
C SER A 28 23.50 -23.61 -5.63
N ARG A 29 24.32 -23.57 -4.58
CA ARG A 29 24.77 -22.31 -3.94
C ARG A 29 25.56 -21.43 -4.91
N ALA A 30 26.30 -22.05 -5.82
CA ALA A 30 27.04 -21.35 -6.87
C ALA A 30 26.11 -20.72 -7.92
N GLN A 31 25.05 -21.43 -8.33
CA GLN A 31 24.06 -20.90 -9.26
C GLN A 31 23.28 -19.74 -8.67
N TRP A 32 22.88 -19.85 -7.40
CA TRP A 32 22.19 -18.76 -6.69
C TRP A 32 23.05 -17.51 -6.60
N ALA A 33 24.31 -17.62 -6.19
CA ALA A 33 25.19 -16.45 -6.03
C ALA A 33 25.62 -15.79 -7.35
N ALA A 34 25.58 -16.53 -8.46
CA ALA A 34 25.85 -15.98 -9.79
C ALA A 34 24.60 -15.39 -10.46
N SER A 35 23.44 -15.42 -9.79
CA SER A 35 22.17 -15.00 -10.36
C SER A 35 21.63 -13.74 -9.67
N ASP A 36 21.38 -12.70 -10.45
CA ASP A 36 20.72 -11.48 -9.97
C ASP A 36 19.24 -11.74 -9.60
N TRP A 37 18.64 -12.81 -10.12
CA TRP A 37 17.27 -13.24 -9.82
C TRP A 37 17.16 -14.03 -8.51
N GLY A 38 18.28 -14.56 -7.99
CA GLY A 38 18.31 -15.41 -6.82
C GLY A 38 17.61 -16.76 -7.00
N LEU A 39 16.31 -16.84 -6.68
CA LEU A 39 15.54 -18.08 -6.69
C LEU A 39 15.03 -18.44 -8.09
N LYS A 40 14.92 -19.75 -8.36
CA LYS A 40 14.24 -20.24 -9.57
C LYS A 40 12.73 -19.97 -9.48
N PRO A 41 12.01 -19.82 -10.61
CA PRO A 41 10.57 -19.55 -10.61
C PRO A 41 9.75 -20.53 -9.75
N LEU A 42 10.10 -21.82 -9.77
CA LEU A 42 9.43 -22.83 -8.96
C LEU A 42 9.66 -22.63 -7.45
N ASP A 43 10.88 -22.25 -7.03
CA ASP A 43 11.17 -21.97 -5.63
C ASP A 43 10.50 -20.69 -5.17
N ALA A 44 10.47 -19.65 -6.00
CA ALA A 44 9.74 -18.42 -5.71
C ALA A 44 8.23 -18.68 -5.54
N ALA A 45 7.63 -19.56 -6.34
CA ALA A 45 6.23 -19.94 -6.18
C ALA A 45 6.00 -20.77 -4.91
N MET A 46 6.75 -21.87 -4.75
CA MET A 46 6.48 -22.89 -3.72
C MET A 46 6.99 -22.53 -2.33
N GLN A 47 8.03 -21.69 -2.24
CA GLN A 47 8.72 -21.39 -0.97
C GLN A 47 8.62 -19.91 -0.57
N VAL A 48 8.00 -19.07 -1.40
CA VAL A 48 7.76 -17.65 -1.08
C VAL A 48 6.30 -17.31 -1.28
N ALA A 49 5.80 -17.31 -2.52
CA ALA A 49 4.44 -16.84 -2.82
C ALA A 49 3.33 -17.63 -2.13
N ILE A 50 3.34 -18.97 -2.20
CA ILE A 50 2.33 -19.79 -1.51
C ILE A 50 2.43 -19.65 0.02
N PRO A 51 3.62 -19.75 0.64
CA PRO A 51 3.76 -19.47 2.08
C PRO A 51 3.30 -18.09 2.55
N GLU A 52 3.25 -17.07 1.69
CA GLU A 52 2.68 -15.76 2.05
C GLU A 52 1.18 -15.85 2.36
N PHE A 53 0.43 -16.77 1.73
CA PHE A 53 -0.99 -17.01 2.04
C PHE A 53 -1.19 -17.63 3.42
N ASP A 54 -0.18 -18.29 3.97
CA ASP A 54 -0.16 -18.80 5.35
C ASP A 54 0.21 -17.72 6.38
N GLY A 55 0.52 -16.48 5.94
CA GLY A 55 1.01 -15.42 6.81
C GLY A 55 2.45 -15.58 7.29
N ARG A 56 3.27 -16.41 6.62
CA ARG A 56 4.66 -16.66 7.05
C ARG A 56 5.58 -15.48 6.72
N LEU A 57 6.52 -15.22 7.63
CA LEU A 57 7.62 -14.28 7.41
C LEU A 57 8.65 -14.88 6.45
N ILE A 58 8.79 -14.27 5.28
CA ILE A 58 9.77 -14.68 4.27
C ILE A 58 11.16 -14.21 4.71
N THR A 59 12.12 -15.14 4.77
CA THR A 59 13.52 -14.81 5.14
C THR A 59 14.48 -15.01 3.99
N VAL A 60 15.42 -15.96 4.11
CA VAL A 60 16.51 -16.17 3.14
C VAL A 60 16.69 -17.66 2.82
N PRO A 61 17.33 -17.99 1.69
CA PRO A 61 17.77 -19.36 1.40
C PRO A 61 18.80 -19.85 2.42
N VAL A 62 18.43 -20.86 3.22
CA VAL A 62 19.29 -21.43 4.28
C VAL A 62 20.03 -22.69 3.82
N SER A 63 19.57 -23.34 2.76
CA SER A 63 20.22 -24.52 2.19
C SER A 63 20.05 -24.59 0.68
N PHE A 64 20.97 -25.29 0.03
CA PHE A 64 21.06 -25.37 -1.43
C PHE A 64 21.24 -26.82 -1.88
N LYS A 65 20.69 -27.13 -3.05
CA LYS A 65 20.70 -28.46 -3.63
C LYS A 65 22.03 -28.73 -4.32
N GLU A 66 22.83 -29.67 -3.80
CA GLU A 66 24.16 -29.99 -4.29
C GLU A 66 24.29 -31.47 -4.70
N ALA A 67 25.06 -31.73 -5.76
CA ALA A 67 25.37 -33.08 -6.22
C ALA A 67 26.51 -33.68 -5.36
N GLY A 68 26.26 -34.81 -4.69
CA GLY A 68 27.29 -35.45 -3.88
C GLY A 68 26.76 -36.49 -2.89
N SER A 69 27.56 -37.53 -2.63
CA SER A 69 27.25 -38.57 -1.64
C SER A 69 27.28 -37.96 -0.22
N PRO A 70 26.29 -38.23 0.66
CA PRO A 70 26.31 -37.72 2.01
C PRO A 70 27.54 -38.27 2.72
N ARG A 71 28.51 -37.41 3.06
CA ARG A 71 29.62 -37.81 3.93
C ARG A 71 29.05 -38.04 5.33
N ARG A 72 28.76 -39.30 5.66
CA ARG A 72 28.77 -39.75 7.07
C ARG A 72 30.17 -39.44 7.61
N GLY A 73 30.32 -38.49 8.53
CA GLY A 73 31.55 -38.40 9.32
C GLY A 73 32.08 -37.03 9.75
N ASP A 74 31.37 -35.90 9.61
CA ASP A 74 31.90 -34.59 10.06
C ASP A 74 30.94 -33.79 10.97
N HIS A 75 29.95 -34.44 11.57
CA HIS A 75 29.20 -33.85 12.66
C HIS A 75 29.84 -34.30 13.97
N GLY A 76 30.43 -33.35 14.72
CA GLY A 76 31.00 -33.54 16.05
C GLY A 76 29.96 -33.84 17.14
N TRP A 77 29.06 -34.79 16.88
CA TRP A 77 28.22 -35.40 17.90
C TRP A 77 28.86 -36.71 18.33
N PRO A 78 29.10 -36.94 19.64
CA PRO A 78 29.72 -38.17 20.10
C PRO A 78 28.80 -39.35 19.80
N ASP A 79 29.28 -40.30 18.99
CA ASP A 79 28.64 -41.60 18.78
C ASP A 79 28.46 -42.28 20.15
N GLN A 80 27.21 -42.43 20.60
CA GLN A 80 26.87 -43.41 21.60
C GLN A 80 26.56 -44.72 20.87
N ASP A 81 27.42 -45.71 21.10
CA ASP A 81 27.28 -47.09 20.64
C ASP A 81 25.91 -47.66 21.05
N HIS A 82 24.96 -47.69 20.11
CA HIS A 82 23.82 -48.59 20.20
C HIS A 82 24.17 -49.91 19.53
N GLN A 83 24.65 -50.85 20.35
CA GLN A 83 24.72 -52.27 19.98
C GLN A 83 23.33 -52.76 19.55
N ALA A 84 23.23 -53.20 18.30
CA ALA A 84 22.04 -53.83 17.76
C ALA A 84 21.76 -55.14 18.50
N HIS A 85 20.60 -55.22 19.16
CA HIS A 85 20.00 -56.48 19.55
C HIS A 85 19.21 -57.02 18.35
N ASP A 86 19.77 -58.02 17.67
CA ASP A 86 19.04 -58.85 16.71
C ASP A 86 17.94 -59.65 17.43
N GLY A 87 16.69 -59.30 17.12
CA GLY A 87 15.50 -60.04 17.52
C GLY A 87 14.55 -60.16 16.33
N ALA A 88 14.49 -61.35 15.74
CA ALA A 88 13.66 -61.68 14.58
C ALA A 88 12.15 -61.65 14.87
N ALA A 89 11.36 -61.23 13.87
CA ALA A 89 9.99 -61.71 13.68
C ALA A 89 9.62 -61.72 12.16
N PRO A 90 8.85 -62.72 11.67
CA PRO A 90 8.65 -62.97 10.24
C PRO A 90 7.25 -62.57 9.72
N GLY A 91 7.13 -62.41 8.40
CA GLY A 91 5.92 -62.88 7.68
C GLY A 91 5.37 -62.02 6.53
N ALA A 92 4.96 -62.75 5.48
CA ALA A 92 4.03 -62.42 4.39
C ALA A 92 4.65 -61.88 3.08
N ALA A 93 5.03 -62.73 2.12
CA ALA A 93 4.23 -63.57 1.20
C ALA A 93 4.05 -62.88 -0.18
N SER A 94 4.72 -63.46 -1.18
CA SER A 94 4.59 -63.15 -2.60
C SER A 94 3.36 -63.82 -3.22
N ALA A 95 2.75 -63.17 -4.21
CA ALA A 95 1.94 -63.85 -5.22
C ALA A 95 2.30 -63.33 -6.62
N THR A 96 2.66 -64.29 -7.48
CA THR A 96 3.01 -64.20 -8.90
C THR A 96 1.82 -64.50 -9.80
N ALA A 97 1.77 -63.95 -11.03
CA ALA A 97 1.30 -64.55 -12.30
C ALA A 97 1.09 -63.42 -13.34
N GLU A 98 1.83 -63.32 -14.44
CA GLU A 98 1.83 -64.07 -15.72
C GLU A 98 1.13 -63.32 -16.89
N GLY A 99 1.93 -63.05 -17.93
CA GLY A 99 1.69 -63.14 -19.39
C GLY A 99 0.36 -62.73 -20.06
N GLY A 100 0.45 -61.87 -21.09
CA GLY A 100 -0.61 -61.67 -22.09
C GLY A 100 -0.16 -60.87 -23.33
N GLU A 101 -0.35 -61.44 -24.52
CA GLU A 101 0.15 -61.02 -25.85
C GLU A 101 -0.41 -59.71 -26.45
N ALA A 102 0.33 -59.19 -27.43
CA ALA A 102 -0.04 -58.12 -28.35
C ALA A 102 -0.98 -58.57 -29.49
N PRO A 103 -1.61 -57.61 -30.21
CA PRO A 103 -1.71 -57.71 -31.66
C PRO A 103 -1.29 -56.43 -32.41
N GLY A 104 -0.88 -56.63 -33.66
CA GLY A 104 -0.19 -55.67 -34.54
C GLY A 104 -1.06 -54.76 -35.44
N PRO A 105 -0.52 -54.27 -36.58
CA PRO A 105 -0.63 -52.87 -37.01
C PRO A 105 -1.57 -52.62 -38.22
N ARG A 106 -1.91 -51.34 -38.47
CA ARG A 106 -2.29 -50.65 -39.75
C ARG A 106 -2.96 -49.31 -39.36
N GLY A 107 -2.72 -48.13 -39.92
CA GLY A 107 -1.92 -47.63 -41.03
C GLY A 107 -2.57 -46.33 -41.54
N GLY A 108 -1.76 -45.29 -41.81
CA GLY A 108 -2.07 -44.23 -42.79
C GLY A 108 -2.38 -42.82 -42.25
N GLY A 109 -1.58 -41.85 -42.68
CA GLY A 109 -2.00 -40.44 -42.82
C GLY A 109 -1.08 -39.39 -42.20
N ALA A 110 0.05 -39.09 -42.85
CA ALA A 110 0.90 -37.94 -42.52
C ALA A 110 0.37 -36.66 -43.18
N VAL A 111 0.26 -35.56 -42.41
CA VAL A 111 0.40 -34.18 -42.90
C VAL A 111 1.19 -33.39 -41.85
N ALA A 112 2.27 -32.77 -42.31
CA ALA A 112 3.27 -32.09 -41.51
C ALA A 112 2.81 -30.72 -41.00
N THR A 113 3.09 -30.43 -39.72
CA THR A 113 3.41 -29.10 -39.20
C THR A 113 4.46 -29.27 -38.10
N GLU A 114 5.59 -28.56 -38.23
CA GLU A 114 6.71 -28.62 -37.29
C GLU A 114 6.38 -27.94 -35.96
N PRO A 115 6.70 -28.54 -34.81
CA PRO A 115 6.91 -27.80 -33.57
C PRO A 115 8.40 -27.61 -33.33
N GLY A 116 8.83 -26.35 -33.24
CA GLY A 116 10.15 -25.97 -32.74
C GLY A 116 10.40 -26.61 -31.37
N GLY A 117 11.47 -27.41 -31.30
CA GLY A 117 11.81 -28.19 -30.12
C GLY A 117 12.15 -27.30 -28.93
N VAL A 118 11.47 -27.53 -27.81
CA VAL A 118 11.95 -27.17 -26.49
C VAL A 118 13.11 -28.11 -26.18
N ALA A 119 14.32 -27.59 -26.06
CA ALA A 119 15.46 -28.39 -25.64
C ALA A 119 15.24 -28.85 -24.19
N GLU A 120 15.04 -30.16 -23.98
CA GLU A 120 15.15 -30.77 -22.67
C GLU A 120 16.55 -30.45 -22.12
N ALA A 121 16.59 -29.69 -21.03
CA ALA A 121 17.81 -29.38 -20.31
C ALA A 121 18.41 -30.68 -19.77
N GLY A 122 19.46 -31.16 -20.45
CA GLY A 122 20.23 -32.31 -20.01
C GLY A 122 20.79 -32.11 -18.60
N VAL A 123 20.76 -33.18 -17.81
CA VAL A 123 21.41 -33.26 -16.50
C VAL A 123 22.90 -32.85 -16.65
N PRO A 124 23.40 -31.84 -15.93
CA PRO A 124 24.81 -31.43 -16.01
C PRO A 124 25.76 -32.61 -15.78
N ALA A 125 26.85 -32.70 -16.55
CA ALA A 125 27.80 -33.81 -16.50
C ALA A 125 28.38 -34.10 -15.08
N ALA A 126 28.39 -33.10 -14.19
CA ALA A 126 28.77 -33.26 -12.79
C ALA A 126 27.80 -34.13 -11.96
N LEU A 127 26.50 -34.13 -12.29
CA LEU A 127 25.46 -34.94 -11.63
C LEU A 127 25.53 -36.42 -12.03
N GLN A 128 26.13 -36.76 -13.18
CA GLN A 128 26.32 -38.14 -13.62
C GLN A 128 27.48 -38.86 -12.89
N GLN A 129 28.44 -38.13 -12.32
CA GLN A 129 29.61 -38.72 -11.66
C GLN A 129 29.41 -39.04 -10.16
N ALA A 130 28.32 -38.55 -9.54
CA ALA A 130 28.05 -38.67 -8.10
C ALA A 130 26.91 -39.66 -7.74
N GLY A 131 26.66 -40.67 -8.56
CA GLY A 131 25.66 -41.71 -8.28
C GLY A 131 24.21 -41.21 -8.19
N GLY A 132 23.90 -39.99 -8.67
CA GLY A 132 22.56 -39.42 -8.70
C GLY A 132 21.97 -39.01 -7.34
N ILE A 133 22.72 -39.12 -6.24
CA ILE A 133 22.24 -38.67 -4.92
C ILE A 133 22.45 -37.16 -4.81
N VAL A 134 21.37 -36.49 -4.43
CA VAL A 134 21.35 -35.05 -4.25
C VAL A 134 21.00 -34.74 -2.81
N GLY A 135 21.76 -33.86 -2.17
CA GLY A 135 21.56 -33.43 -0.79
C GLY A 135 21.36 -31.92 -0.70
N TYR A 136 20.71 -31.49 0.38
CA TYR A 136 20.68 -30.08 0.75
C TYR A 136 21.87 -29.77 1.68
N VAL A 137 22.70 -28.82 1.26
CA VAL A 137 23.84 -28.34 2.05
C VAL A 137 23.47 -26.98 2.65
N ALA A 138 23.58 -26.85 3.97
CA ALA A 138 23.28 -25.61 4.67
C ALA A 138 24.35 -24.54 4.43
N ASP A 139 23.91 -23.28 4.29
CA ASP A 139 24.78 -22.10 4.28
C ASP A 139 24.77 -21.49 5.68
N ALA A 140 25.90 -21.54 6.39
CA ALA A 140 25.99 -21.17 7.80
C ALA A 140 25.63 -19.69 8.06
N GLU A 141 26.01 -18.78 7.17
CA GLU A 141 25.75 -17.36 7.34
C GLU A 141 24.27 -17.04 7.08
N ARG A 142 23.67 -17.67 6.06
CA ARG A 142 22.22 -17.55 5.80
C ARG A 142 21.37 -18.20 6.90
N CYS A 143 21.80 -19.35 7.42
CA CYS A 143 21.18 -19.96 8.61
C CYS A 143 21.22 -19.01 9.82
N ALA A 144 22.36 -18.34 10.06
CA ALA A 144 22.48 -17.36 11.12
C ALA A 144 21.52 -16.18 10.94
N ARG A 145 21.37 -15.66 9.71
CA ARG A 145 20.40 -14.61 9.38
C ARG A 145 18.94 -15.04 9.65
N ALA A 146 18.53 -16.20 9.14
CA ALA A 146 17.17 -16.70 9.38
C ALA A 146 16.90 -16.98 10.88
N ALA A 147 17.88 -17.53 11.59
CA ALA A 147 17.79 -17.76 13.02
C ALA A 147 17.77 -16.45 13.82
N GLY A 148 18.56 -15.45 13.42
CA GLY A 148 18.59 -14.12 14.03
C GLY A 148 17.24 -13.43 13.94
N ILE A 149 16.63 -13.42 12.74
CA ILE A 149 15.26 -12.91 12.54
C ILE A 149 14.27 -13.65 13.44
N ALA A 150 14.31 -14.98 13.46
CA ALA A 150 13.40 -15.78 14.29
C ALA A 150 13.57 -15.51 15.79
N VAL A 151 14.81 -15.38 16.27
CA VAL A 151 15.12 -15.09 17.67
C VAL A 151 14.67 -13.68 18.05
N ARG A 152 14.90 -12.67 17.21
CA ARG A 152 14.44 -11.29 17.46
C ARG A 152 12.92 -11.20 17.50
N GLN A 153 12.23 -11.87 16.58
CA GLN A 153 10.77 -11.99 16.58
C GLN A 153 10.26 -12.67 17.87
N ALA A 154 10.89 -13.76 18.29
CA ALA A 154 10.55 -14.42 19.55
C ALA A 154 10.86 -13.56 20.78
N GLN A 155 11.96 -12.80 20.77
CA GLN A 155 12.31 -11.88 21.85
C GLN A 155 11.27 -10.78 22.03
N LEU A 156 10.76 -10.21 20.93
CA LEU A 156 9.71 -9.18 20.97
C LEU A 156 8.47 -9.67 21.74
N ALA A 157 8.05 -10.93 21.53
CA ALA A 157 6.94 -11.54 22.26
C ALA A 157 7.19 -11.70 23.78
N HIS A 158 8.46 -11.74 24.22
CA HIS A 158 8.83 -11.90 25.63
C HIS A 158 9.25 -10.59 26.31
N THR A 159 9.48 -9.51 25.55
CA THR A 159 9.77 -8.18 26.09
C THR A 159 8.46 -7.47 26.40
N PRO A 160 8.20 -7.07 27.66
CA PRO A 160 6.96 -6.39 28.02
C PRO A 160 6.93 -4.97 27.41
N PRO A 161 5.74 -4.42 27.08
CA PRO A 161 5.60 -3.14 26.37
C PRO A 161 6.43 -1.99 26.96
N GLU A 162 6.47 -1.85 28.28
CA GLU A 162 7.19 -0.76 28.95
C GLU A 162 8.73 -0.83 28.77
N ARG A 163 9.25 -1.97 28.31
CA ARG A 163 10.68 -2.19 28.03
C ARG A 163 11.00 -2.33 26.55
N ARG A 164 9.99 -2.39 25.68
CA ARG A 164 10.17 -2.53 24.23
C ARG A 164 10.69 -1.20 23.66
N ARG A 165 11.74 -1.28 22.87
CA ARG A 165 12.30 -0.13 22.16
C ARG A 165 11.89 -0.15 20.70
N LEU A 166 10.98 0.74 20.33
CA LEU A 166 10.39 0.81 18.99
C LEU A 166 10.89 2.05 18.25
N ALA A 167 11.44 1.85 17.05
CA ALA A 167 11.74 2.94 16.14
C ALA A 167 10.61 3.09 15.11
N ILE A 168 9.90 4.22 15.13
CA ILE A 168 8.95 4.64 14.09
C ILE A 168 9.72 5.45 13.05
N VAL A 169 9.90 4.91 11.85
CA VAL A 169 10.70 5.53 10.79
C VAL A 169 9.77 6.09 9.71
N LEU A 170 9.91 7.39 9.42
CA LEU A 170 9.14 8.07 8.37
C LEU A 170 9.96 8.15 7.09
N SER A 171 9.36 7.81 5.95
CA SER A 171 10.02 7.99 4.65
C SER A 171 10.32 9.45 4.34
N ASN A 172 11.40 9.69 3.61
CA ASN A 172 11.76 11.03 3.13
C ASN A 172 12.33 10.94 1.71
N TYR A 173 11.43 10.79 0.73
CA TYR A 173 11.82 10.71 -0.68
C TYR A 173 10.81 11.38 -1.63
N PRO A 174 11.28 12.26 -2.53
CA PRO A 174 12.55 12.99 -2.51
C PRO A 174 12.78 13.77 -1.22
N THR A 175 14.04 14.04 -0.85
CA THR A 175 14.40 14.75 0.39
C THR A 175 14.04 16.23 0.30
N GLN A 176 12.81 16.54 0.74
CA GLN A 176 12.30 17.90 0.91
C GLN A 176 11.46 17.91 2.18
N HIS A 177 11.48 19.01 2.93
CA HIS A 177 10.63 19.17 4.12
C HIS A 177 9.15 18.86 3.86
N SER A 178 8.62 19.27 2.70
CA SER A 178 7.24 19.00 2.29
C SER A 178 6.93 17.53 1.99
N ARG A 179 7.92 16.64 2.03
CA ARG A 179 7.80 15.21 1.65
C ARG A 179 8.20 14.24 2.75
N VAL A 180 8.48 14.73 3.96
CA VAL A 180 8.68 13.85 5.12
C VAL A 180 7.36 13.13 5.42
N GLY A 181 7.43 11.81 5.56
CA GLY A 181 6.27 10.95 5.74
C GLY A 181 5.48 10.67 4.45
N ASN A 182 6.11 10.73 3.27
CA ASN A 182 5.41 10.38 2.02
C ASN A 182 4.85 8.94 2.10
N GLY A 183 3.53 8.81 2.10
CA GLY A 183 2.78 7.56 2.14
C GLY A 183 1.56 7.65 1.22
N VAL A 184 1.36 6.64 0.37
CA VAL A 184 0.32 6.67 -0.67
C VAL A 184 -1.08 6.63 -0.04
N GLY A 185 -1.72 7.79 0.06
CA GLY A 185 -3.07 7.90 0.63
C GLY A 185 -3.15 7.84 2.16
N LEU A 186 -2.02 7.95 2.85
CA LEU A 186 -1.95 7.96 4.30
C LEU A 186 -1.59 9.36 4.78
N ASP A 187 -2.31 9.84 5.79
CA ASP A 187 -1.89 10.98 6.59
C ASP A 187 -0.85 10.49 7.60
N THR A 188 0.41 10.48 7.18
CA THR A 188 1.51 9.96 7.99
C THR A 188 1.72 10.71 9.30
N PRO A 189 1.69 12.06 9.36
CA PRO A 189 1.77 12.78 10.63
C PRO A 189 0.63 12.42 11.61
N ALA A 190 -0.62 12.43 11.15
CA ALA A 190 -1.76 12.06 12.00
C ALA A 190 -1.69 10.58 12.42
N SER A 191 -1.29 9.69 11.52
CA SER A 191 -1.14 8.25 11.79
C SER A 191 -0.01 7.96 12.79
N ALA A 192 1.11 8.67 12.70
CA ALA A 192 2.21 8.56 13.67
C ALA A 192 1.77 9.04 15.06
N ALA A 193 1.03 10.15 15.14
CA ALA A 193 0.46 10.64 16.39
C ALA A 193 -0.55 9.65 16.98
N ALA A 194 -1.46 9.11 16.17
CA ALA A 194 -2.42 8.09 16.59
C ALA A 194 -1.73 6.80 17.09
N LEU A 195 -0.66 6.38 16.42
CA LEU A 195 0.16 5.25 16.88
C LEU A 195 0.83 5.53 18.21
N LEU A 196 1.39 6.72 18.44
CA LEU A 196 1.99 7.09 19.73
C LEU A 196 0.95 7.13 20.87
N ASP A 197 -0.27 7.61 20.60
CA ASP A 197 -1.37 7.56 21.56
C ASP A 197 -1.75 6.12 21.91
N HIS A 198 -1.84 5.27 20.88
CA HIS A 198 -2.16 3.87 21.04
C HIS A 198 -1.06 3.10 21.81
N LEU A 199 0.21 3.33 21.49
CA LEU A 199 1.35 2.76 22.21
C LEU A 199 1.35 3.19 23.69
N THR A 200 1.05 4.47 23.97
CA THR A 200 0.90 4.97 25.34
C THR A 200 -0.19 4.21 26.09
N ALA A 201 -1.36 4.04 25.47
CA ALA A 201 -2.47 3.29 26.05
C ALA A 201 -2.16 1.80 26.25
N ALA A 202 -1.35 1.21 25.37
CA ALA A 202 -0.86 -0.17 25.44
C ALA A 202 0.27 -0.37 26.47
N GLY A 203 0.74 0.69 27.14
CA GLY A 203 1.74 0.63 28.20
C GLY A 203 3.20 0.71 27.74
N TYR A 204 3.44 1.11 26.49
CA TYR A 204 4.78 1.46 26.05
C TYR A 204 5.25 2.75 26.75
N ASP A 205 6.56 2.85 26.99
CA ASP A 205 7.16 4.08 27.48
C ASP A 205 7.33 5.07 26.32
N THR A 206 6.37 5.98 26.17
CA THR A 206 6.36 7.08 25.19
C THR A 206 6.89 8.39 25.76
N GLY A 207 7.50 8.37 26.95
CA GLY A 207 8.12 9.52 27.58
C GLY A 207 7.20 10.74 27.70
N GLN A 208 7.60 11.85 27.08
CA GLN A 208 6.91 13.15 27.15
C GLN A 208 5.78 13.30 26.12
N TRP A 209 5.49 12.27 25.31
CA TRP A 209 4.46 12.36 24.26
C TRP A 209 3.11 12.88 24.75
N PRO A 210 2.53 12.45 25.89
CA PRO A 210 1.23 12.96 26.33
C PRO A 210 1.22 14.48 26.58
N ALA A 211 2.26 15.01 27.22
CA ALA A 211 2.39 16.45 27.49
C ALA A 211 2.64 17.23 26.18
N PHE A 212 3.54 16.72 25.35
CA PHE A 212 3.83 17.30 24.03
C PHE A 212 2.60 17.33 23.12
N ARG A 213 1.78 16.26 23.10
CA ARG A 213 0.49 16.16 22.40
C ARG A 213 -0.55 17.14 22.93
N ASP A 214 -0.53 17.49 24.20
CA ASP A 214 -1.48 18.45 24.79
C ASP A 214 -1.02 19.92 24.69
N GLY A 215 0.15 20.18 24.10
CA GLY A 215 0.59 21.53 23.74
C GLY A 215 1.65 22.11 24.67
N ASP A 216 2.22 21.29 25.56
CA ASP A 216 3.31 21.70 26.44
C ASP A 216 4.66 21.70 25.69
N THR A 217 5.00 22.84 25.08
CA THR A 217 6.25 23.01 24.33
C THR A 217 7.49 23.21 25.20
N ASP A 218 7.33 23.46 26.50
CA ASP A 218 8.47 23.50 27.46
C ASP A 218 9.05 22.08 27.68
N THR A 219 8.33 21.06 27.21
CA THR A 219 8.72 19.64 27.18
C THR A 219 9.01 19.13 25.76
N ALA A 220 9.35 20.02 24.82
CA ALA A 220 9.69 19.60 23.46
C ALA A 220 10.87 18.59 23.48
N PRO A 221 10.70 17.37 22.94
CA PRO A 221 11.74 16.35 22.91
C PRO A 221 12.85 16.76 21.93
N GLY A 222 13.84 17.55 22.37
CA GLY A 222 14.91 17.98 21.45
C GLY A 222 15.80 19.16 21.87
N GLY A 223 15.48 19.90 22.93
CA GLY A 223 16.32 21.00 23.45
C GLY A 223 15.62 22.37 23.45
N ASP A 224 16.11 23.28 24.31
CA ASP A 224 15.55 24.62 24.59
C ASP A 224 15.11 25.36 23.32
N THR A 225 13.81 25.66 23.22
CA THR A 225 13.19 26.41 22.12
C THR A 225 13.38 27.93 22.21
N ASP A 226 14.37 28.43 22.96
CA ASP A 226 14.61 29.88 23.13
C ASP A 226 15.25 30.55 21.89
N THR A 227 15.20 29.90 20.73
CA THR A 227 15.55 30.49 19.44
C THR A 227 14.48 30.21 18.39
N ALA A 228 13.26 30.67 18.63
CA ALA A 228 12.41 31.09 17.52
C ALA A 228 13.03 32.38 16.94
N PRO A 229 13.54 32.42 15.70
CA PRO A 229 13.80 33.70 15.08
C PRO A 229 12.44 34.31 14.76
N GLY A 230 12.11 35.42 15.42
CA GLY A 230 11.05 36.32 14.96
C GLY A 230 11.39 36.77 13.53
N GLY A 231 10.82 36.08 12.56
CA GLY A 231 10.86 36.42 11.15
C GLY A 231 9.44 36.71 10.71
N ASP A 232 9.13 37.99 10.52
CA ASP A 232 7.96 38.43 9.76
C ASP A 232 8.04 37.80 8.36
N THR A 233 7.31 36.71 8.14
CA THR A 233 6.91 36.29 6.79
C THR A 233 5.43 36.53 6.68
N ASP A 234 5.08 37.68 6.10
CA ASP A 234 3.77 37.94 5.51
C ASP A 234 3.46 36.82 4.51
N THR A 235 2.83 35.76 4.98
CA THR A 235 2.20 34.76 4.14
C THR A 235 0.72 35.06 4.25
N GLU A 236 0.15 35.62 3.19
CA GLU A 236 -1.31 35.82 3.12
C GLU A 236 -2.02 34.48 3.39
N PRO A 237 -3.13 34.50 4.15
CA PRO A 237 -3.88 33.29 4.39
C PRO A 237 -4.51 32.84 3.07
N ALA A 238 -4.07 31.70 2.55
CA ALA A 238 -4.80 30.99 1.50
C ALA A 238 -6.14 30.53 2.11
N GLY A 239 -7.16 31.37 1.91
CA GLY A 239 -8.52 31.08 2.33
C GLY A 239 -9.16 30.05 1.41
N HIS A 240 -9.33 28.83 1.93
CA HIS A 240 -10.56 28.04 1.82
C HIS A 240 -10.54 27.05 2.99
N GLY A 241 -11.12 27.50 4.10
CA GLY A 241 -11.28 26.67 5.29
C GLY A 241 -12.29 25.56 5.02
N ASP A 242 -11.86 24.34 5.32
CA ASP A 242 -12.73 23.18 5.48
C ASP A 242 -13.69 23.42 6.67
N PRO A 243 -15.03 23.47 6.45
CA PRO A 243 -16.01 23.63 7.51
C PRO A 243 -16.24 22.29 8.21
N GLY A 244 -15.20 21.79 8.88
CA GLY A 244 -15.21 20.54 9.63
C GLY A 244 -14.11 20.44 10.69
N SER A 245 -13.05 21.26 10.58
CA SER A 245 -12.08 21.42 11.65
C SER A 245 -12.66 22.30 12.76
N GLY A 246 -12.92 21.71 13.92
CA GLY A 246 -13.11 22.48 15.15
C GLY A 246 -11.88 23.35 15.36
N ASP A 247 -12.00 24.63 15.01
CA ASP A 247 -11.05 25.66 15.41
C ASP A 247 -11.25 25.89 16.92
N ASP A 248 -10.53 25.08 17.68
CA ASP A 248 -10.49 25.12 19.13
C ASP A 248 -9.43 26.11 19.64
N GLY A 249 -9.06 27.16 18.88
CA GLY A 249 -8.38 28.34 19.41
C GLY A 249 -7.08 28.13 20.21
N ASN A 250 -6.38 26.99 20.08
CA ASN A 250 -5.13 26.72 20.80
C ASN A 250 -4.27 25.65 20.09
N GLY A 251 -3.27 26.08 19.32
CA GLY A 251 -2.15 25.23 18.85
C GLY A 251 -2.42 24.37 17.60
N LEU A 252 -1.32 24.01 16.91
CA LEU A 252 -1.28 23.07 15.79
C LEU A 252 -1.84 21.69 16.19
N ALA A 253 -2.38 20.90 15.24
CA ALA A 253 -2.80 19.53 15.50
C ALA A 253 -1.61 18.66 15.99
N PRO A 254 -1.83 17.57 16.75
CA PRO A 254 -0.73 16.72 17.23
C PRO A 254 0.21 16.20 16.14
N GLY A 255 -0.34 15.79 14.99
CA GLY A 255 0.46 15.36 13.83
C GLY A 255 1.35 16.47 13.31
N ASP A 256 0.80 17.68 13.14
CA ASP A 256 1.55 18.86 12.69
C ASP A 256 2.66 19.25 13.67
N ARG A 257 2.37 19.20 14.98
CA ARG A 257 3.40 19.44 16.01
C ARG A 257 4.52 18.41 15.96
N LEU A 258 4.16 17.14 15.82
CA LEU A 258 5.13 16.05 15.73
C LEU A 258 6.05 16.24 14.52
N ILE A 259 5.49 16.51 13.34
CA ILE A 259 6.27 16.64 12.11
C ILE A 259 7.15 17.90 12.13
N HIS A 260 6.64 19.03 12.65
CA HIS A 260 7.44 20.25 12.81
C HIS A 260 8.61 20.05 13.77
N ALA A 261 8.37 19.45 14.95
CA ALA A 261 9.44 19.16 15.90
C ALA A 261 10.49 18.20 15.31
N LEU A 262 10.05 17.20 14.53
CA LEU A 262 10.95 16.25 13.88
C LEU A 262 11.83 16.91 12.81
N ILE A 263 11.26 17.86 12.05
CA ILE A 263 12.00 18.69 11.10
C ILE A 263 13.03 19.57 11.83
N ASP A 264 12.61 20.22 12.92
CA ASP A 264 13.48 21.08 13.74
C ASP A 264 14.63 20.31 14.40
N ALA A 265 14.43 19.02 14.69
CA ALA A 265 15.44 18.10 15.23
C ALA A 265 16.50 17.64 14.21
N GLY A 266 16.51 18.21 13.00
CA GLY A 266 17.60 18.07 12.04
C GLY A 266 17.24 17.33 10.75
N GLY A 267 16.04 17.56 10.21
CA GLY A 267 15.60 17.00 8.93
C GLY A 267 16.65 17.12 7.81
N PHE A 268 16.68 16.18 6.85
CA PHE A 268 17.76 16.07 5.86
C PHE A 268 17.69 17.04 4.67
N ASP A 269 16.99 18.16 4.81
CA ASP A 269 16.87 19.19 3.77
C ASP A 269 18.01 20.21 3.93
N ALA A 270 18.95 20.18 2.99
CA ALA A 270 20.16 21.00 3.03
C ALA A 270 19.87 22.52 3.04
N ASP A 271 18.73 22.96 2.51
CA ASP A 271 18.37 24.38 2.47
C ASP A 271 17.88 24.90 3.84
N HIS A 272 17.53 23.99 4.74
CA HIS A 272 16.97 24.31 6.06
C HIS A 272 17.79 23.74 7.23
N LEU A 273 18.79 22.91 6.95
CA LEU A 273 19.69 22.33 7.94
C LEU A 273 20.69 23.38 8.46
N SER A 274 20.49 23.88 9.67
CA SER A 274 21.46 24.79 10.29
C SER A 274 22.64 24.04 10.93
N GLU A 275 23.83 24.64 10.92
CA GLU A 275 25.01 24.10 11.62
C GLU A 275 24.76 23.93 13.13
N GLY A 276 23.91 24.78 13.72
CA GLY A 276 23.53 24.70 15.13
C GLY A 276 22.68 23.47 15.45
N GLN A 277 21.66 23.18 14.64
CA GLN A 277 20.83 21.97 14.77
C GLN A 277 21.67 20.69 14.62
N LEU A 278 22.58 20.68 13.64
CA LEU A 278 23.54 19.58 13.45
C LEU A 278 24.44 19.36 14.66
N ALA A 279 25.02 20.43 15.20
CA ALA A 279 25.93 20.34 16.34
C ALA A 279 25.22 19.83 17.60
N ALA A 280 23.97 20.27 17.82
CA ALA A 280 23.14 19.90 18.96
C ALA A 280 22.53 18.49 18.86
N ASN A 281 22.46 17.91 17.65
CA ASN A 281 21.85 16.61 17.42
C ASN A 281 22.56 15.49 18.23
N PRO A 282 21.86 14.84 19.18
CA PRO A 282 22.46 13.81 20.04
C PRO A 282 22.63 12.46 19.34
N PHE A 283 21.92 12.22 18.23
CA PHE A 283 21.92 10.96 17.51
C PHE A 283 23.04 10.95 16.48
N ALA A 284 24.17 10.35 16.84
CA ALA A 284 25.32 10.25 15.96
C ALA A 284 26.10 8.97 16.16
N VAL A 285 26.82 8.56 15.11
CA VAL A 285 27.86 7.53 15.16
C VAL A 285 29.18 8.10 14.65
N ASP A 286 30.28 7.78 15.32
CA ASP A 286 31.60 8.15 14.85
C ASP A 286 32.02 7.29 13.65
N ALA A 287 32.81 7.89 12.75
CA ALA A 287 33.24 7.23 11.52
C ALA A 287 34.02 5.93 11.78
N ALA A 288 34.76 5.83 12.90
CA ALA A 288 35.53 4.65 13.23
C ALA A 288 34.61 3.47 13.62
N THR A 289 33.60 3.71 14.46
CA THR A 289 32.56 2.72 14.80
C THR A 289 31.79 2.28 13.55
N TYR A 290 31.36 3.22 12.70
CA TYR A 290 30.68 2.86 11.46
C TYR A 290 31.58 2.01 10.53
N THR A 291 32.85 2.36 10.40
CA THR A 291 33.81 1.60 9.58
C THR A 291 33.96 0.17 10.07
N ALA A 292 33.95 -0.05 11.39
CA ALA A 292 33.97 -1.39 11.97
C ALA A 292 32.71 -2.20 11.60
N TRP A 293 31.52 -1.59 11.70
CA TRP A 293 30.28 -2.25 11.28
C TRP A 293 30.24 -2.53 9.77
N PHE A 294 30.75 -1.60 8.96
CA PHE A 294 30.83 -1.75 7.50
C PHE A 294 31.70 -2.95 7.13
N ALA A 295 32.81 -3.18 7.84
CA ALA A 295 33.73 -4.30 7.61
C ALA A 295 33.12 -5.70 7.89
N GLU A 296 31.93 -5.77 8.50
CA GLU A 296 31.21 -7.03 8.73
C GLU A 296 30.25 -7.40 7.58
N LEU A 297 29.93 -6.46 6.70
CA LEU A 297 29.00 -6.70 5.58
C LEU A 297 29.58 -7.66 4.53
N PRO A 298 28.75 -8.36 3.74
CA PRO A 298 29.26 -9.18 2.63
C PRO A 298 30.16 -8.38 1.68
N GLU A 299 31.29 -8.95 1.28
CA GLU A 299 32.30 -8.27 0.46
C GLU A 299 31.70 -7.69 -0.84
N ALA A 300 30.81 -8.42 -1.52
CA ALA A 300 30.15 -7.95 -2.73
C ALA A 300 29.32 -6.67 -2.49
N LEU A 301 28.64 -6.55 -1.34
CA LEU A 301 27.89 -5.35 -0.99
C LEU A 301 28.84 -4.19 -0.67
N ARG A 302 29.92 -4.46 0.07
CA ARG A 302 30.93 -3.44 0.39
C ARG A 302 31.56 -2.85 -0.86
N GLN A 303 31.97 -3.71 -1.81
CA GLN A 303 32.57 -3.28 -3.07
C GLN A 303 31.64 -2.37 -3.86
N ARG A 304 30.37 -2.75 -3.99
CA ARG A 304 29.35 -1.92 -4.66
C ARG A 304 29.19 -0.56 -3.99
N ILE A 305 29.05 -0.52 -2.66
CA ILE A 305 28.91 0.74 -1.93
C ILE A 305 30.16 1.61 -2.14
N VAL A 306 31.36 1.03 -2.02
CA VAL A 306 32.62 1.77 -2.17
C VAL A 306 32.82 2.33 -3.57
N GLU A 307 32.41 1.58 -4.60
CA GLU A 307 32.49 2.02 -6.00
C GLU A 307 31.64 3.27 -6.25
N HIS A 308 30.49 3.39 -5.59
CA HIS A 308 29.55 4.51 -5.80
C HIS A 308 29.74 5.66 -4.81
N TRP A 309 30.13 5.36 -3.58
CA TRP A 309 30.10 6.31 -2.45
C TRP A 309 31.45 6.50 -1.75
N GLY A 310 32.52 5.89 -2.26
CA GLY A 310 33.87 6.02 -1.72
C GLY A 310 34.14 5.14 -0.50
N GLN A 311 35.26 5.37 0.19
CA GLN A 311 35.57 4.62 1.40
C GLN A 311 34.69 5.13 2.56
N PRO A 312 34.30 4.26 3.53
CA PRO A 312 33.59 4.71 4.72
C PRO A 312 34.38 5.83 5.44
N PRO A 313 33.71 6.87 5.98
CA PRO A 313 32.26 7.04 6.11
C PRO A 313 31.55 7.63 4.87
N GLY A 314 32.24 7.81 3.74
CA GLY A 314 31.75 8.56 2.58
C GLY A 314 31.68 10.06 2.84
N ASP A 315 30.97 10.77 1.96
CA ASP A 315 30.85 12.24 2.02
C ASP A 315 29.40 12.73 2.25
N VAL A 316 28.39 11.86 2.09
CA VAL A 316 26.97 12.23 2.22
C VAL A 316 26.60 12.41 3.69
N LEU A 317 26.21 13.64 4.07
CA LEU A 317 25.79 14.00 5.43
C LEU A 317 26.80 13.58 6.53
N VAL A 318 28.08 13.75 6.21
CA VAL A 318 29.20 13.53 7.11
C VAL A 318 29.65 14.87 7.68
N HIS A 319 29.76 14.94 9.01
CA HIS A 319 30.05 16.17 9.74
C HIS A 319 31.31 16.02 10.57
N ASP A 320 32.03 17.13 10.79
CA ASP A 320 33.14 17.15 11.73
C ASP A 320 32.64 17.03 13.18
N SER A 321 33.38 16.28 13.98
CA SER A 321 33.08 16.04 15.40
C SER A 321 33.18 17.30 16.29
N GLY A 322 33.86 18.34 15.83
CA GLY A 322 34.07 19.61 16.56
C GLY A 322 35.06 19.54 17.73
N ASP A 323 35.40 18.34 18.21
CA ASP A 323 36.29 18.07 19.36
C ASP A 323 37.68 17.52 18.96
N GLY A 324 37.98 17.50 17.66
CA GLY A 324 39.21 16.89 17.12
C GLY A 324 39.14 15.36 16.98
N GLY A 325 37.99 14.74 17.22
CA GLY A 325 37.73 13.30 17.19
C GLY A 325 37.37 12.70 15.82
N GLY A 326 37.64 13.40 14.71
CA GLY A 326 37.35 12.91 13.34
C GLY A 326 35.93 13.24 12.85
N HIS A 327 35.38 12.41 11.97
CA HIS A 327 34.05 12.63 11.36
C HIS A 327 32.94 11.84 12.07
N LYS A 328 31.69 12.34 12.00
CA LYS A 328 30.48 11.73 12.55
C LYS A 328 29.34 11.72 11.52
N LEU A 329 28.52 10.67 11.54
CA LEU A 329 27.25 10.60 10.81
C LEU A 329 26.12 10.86 11.81
N ARG A 330 25.22 11.81 11.51
CA ARG A 330 24.16 12.28 12.41
C ARG A 330 22.77 11.94 11.87
N PHE A 331 21.81 11.67 12.75
CA PHE A 331 20.48 11.17 12.39
C PHE A 331 19.37 12.05 12.96
N ALA A 332 18.31 12.30 12.19
CA ALA A 332 17.19 13.12 12.62
C ALA A 332 16.13 12.27 13.34
N GLY A 333 15.73 12.67 14.54
CA GLY A 333 14.72 11.97 15.31
C GLY A 333 14.30 12.68 16.59
N LEU A 334 13.22 12.17 17.19
CA LEU A 334 12.69 12.56 18.49
C LEU A 334 12.63 11.31 19.38
N GLU A 335 13.37 11.31 20.48
CA GLU A 335 13.31 10.22 21.46
C GLU A 335 12.23 10.53 22.51
N LEU A 336 11.25 9.63 22.58
CA LEU A 336 10.05 9.69 23.39
C LEU A 336 10.04 8.47 24.33
N GLY A 337 10.87 8.50 25.37
CA GLY A 337 11.07 7.36 26.26
C GLY A 337 11.77 6.21 25.53
N ASN A 338 11.12 5.05 25.42
CA ASN A 338 11.61 3.91 24.65
C ASN A 338 11.13 3.92 23.19
N VAL A 339 10.39 4.94 22.75
CA VAL A 339 9.99 5.10 21.34
C VAL A 339 10.83 6.17 20.67
N LEU A 340 11.33 5.91 19.47
CA LEU A 340 12.05 6.90 18.64
C LEU A 340 11.25 7.15 17.38
N VAL A 341 10.88 8.40 17.12
CA VAL A 341 10.34 8.81 15.81
C VAL A 341 11.50 9.39 15.00
N ALA A 342 11.85 8.80 13.86
CA ALA A 342 13.03 9.18 13.10
C ALA A 342 12.73 9.40 11.62
N ILE A 343 13.48 10.28 10.97
CA ILE A 343 13.40 10.45 9.52
C ILE A 343 14.35 9.44 8.87
N GLN A 344 13.87 8.74 7.85
CA GLN A 344 14.72 7.89 7.02
C GLN A 344 15.72 8.76 6.24
N PRO A 345 17.04 8.46 6.30
CA PRO A 345 18.01 9.19 5.50
C PRO A 345 17.79 9.06 3.98
N PRO A 346 18.33 9.99 3.17
CA PRO A 346 18.34 9.85 1.72
C PRO A 346 19.00 8.56 1.27
N ARG A 347 18.36 7.89 0.32
CA ARG A 347 18.88 6.66 -0.28
C ARG A 347 20.07 6.90 -1.24
N GLY A 348 20.22 8.13 -1.76
CA GLY A 348 21.35 8.57 -2.58
C GLY A 348 21.00 9.16 -3.96
N PHE A 349 19.78 8.99 -4.47
CA PHE A 349 19.41 9.47 -5.82
C PHE A 349 19.50 11.00 -5.98
N GLY A 350 19.19 11.78 -4.94
CA GLY A 350 19.38 13.24 -4.96
C GLY A 350 20.84 13.66 -5.03
N GLU A 351 21.73 12.88 -4.39
CA GLU A 351 23.18 13.13 -4.37
C GLU A 351 23.90 12.67 -5.65
N ASN A 352 23.26 11.78 -6.42
CA ASN A 352 23.72 11.39 -7.74
C ASN A 352 22.57 11.45 -8.77
N PRO A 353 22.21 12.66 -9.25
CA PRO A 353 21.12 12.82 -10.21
C PRO A 353 21.35 12.09 -11.54
N VAL A 354 22.62 11.82 -11.90
CA VAL A 354 22.97 11.05 -13.11
C VAL A 354 22.59 9.58 -12.94
N ALA A 355 22.73 9.03 -11.73
CA ALA A 355 22.30 7.66 -11.41
C ALA A 355 20.78 7.47 -11.56
N ILE A 356 19.97 8.52 -11.38
CA ILE A 356 18.51 8.45 -11.63
C ILE A 356 18.21 7.98 -13.06
N TYR A 357 19.02 8.38 -14.05
CA TYR A 357 18.80 8.05 -15.46
C TYR A 357 19.54 6.80 -15.94
N HIS A 358 20.56 6.36 -15.21
CA HIS A 358 21.52 5.36 -15.72
C HIS A 358 21.79 4.19 -14.78
N ASP A 359 21.36 4.25 -13.52
CA ASP A 359 21.64 3.24 -12.51
C ASP A 359 20.43 3.01 -11.58
N PRO A 360 19.47 2.16 -12.00
CA PRO A 360 18.33 1.79 -11.16
C PRO A 360 18.75 0.93 -9.94
N ASP A 361 19.98 0.39 -9.93
CA ASP A 361 20.50 -0.51 -8.90
C ASP A 361 21.48 0.19 -7.93
N LEU A 362 21.43 1.53 -7.89
CA LEU A 362 22.28 2.37 -7.04
C LEU A 362 22.31 1.83 -5.59
N PRO A 363 23.46 1.43 -5.02
CA PRO A 363 23.55 0.92 -3.65
C PRO A 363 23.32 2.02 -2.60
N PRO A 364 22.95 1.68 -1.34
CA PRO A 364 22.69 2.70 -0.31
C PRO A 364 23.95 3.49 0.02
N THR A 365 23.77 4.77 0.38
CA THR A 365 24.85 5.60 0.90
C THR A 365 25.38 5.04 2.22
N HIS A 366 26.59 5.45 2.59
CA HIS A 366 27.15 5.12 3.90
C HIS A 366 26.26 5.61 5.05
N HIS A 367 25.72 6.82 4.94
CA HIS A 367 24.82 7.42 5.93
C HIS A 367 23.51 6.63 6.11
N TYR A 368 22.86 6.24 5.00
CA TYR A 368 21.66 5.39 5.03
C TYR A 368 21.91 4.07 5.76
N LEU A 369 23.01 3.40 5.44
CA LEU A 369 23.41 2.15 6.08
C LEU A 369 23.78 2.35 7.56
N ALA A 370 24.47 3.45 7.89
CA ALA A 370 24.86 3.78 9.25
C ALA A 370 23.63 3.96 10.15
N PHE A 371 22.56 4.58 9.65
CA PHE A 371 21.31 4.79 10.38
C PHE A 371 20.67 3.47 10.84
N TYR A 372 20.47 2.51 9.94
CA TYR A 372 19.86 1.22 10.33
C TYR A 372 20.77 0.37 11.22
N ARG A 373 22.11 0.48 11.05
CA ARG A 373 23.06 -0.16 11.98
C ARG A 373 23.09 0.52 13.33
N TRP A 374 22.91 1.83 13.39
CA TRP A 374 22.78 2.58 14.63
C TRP A 374 21.49 2.19 15.35
N LEU A 375 20.35 2.11 14.66
CA LEU A 375 19.10 1.61 15.23
C LEU A 375 19.27 0.22 15.86
N ASP A 376 19.94 -0.70 15.16
CA ASP A 376 20.19 -2.07 15.64
C ASP A 376 21.16 -2.13 16.83
N ARG A 377 22.32 -1.48 16.72
CA ARG A 377 23.48 -1.76 17.58
C ARG A 377 23.76 -0.72 18.66
N ALA A 378 23.39 0.53 18.43
CA ALA A 378 23.75 1.65 19.30
C ALA A 378 22.53 2.24 19.99
N TRP A 379 21.49 2.59 19.23
CA TRP A 379 20.18 2.83 19.83
C TRP A 379 19.72 1.52 20.46
N GLY A 380 19.55 0.44 19.71
CA GLY A 380 19.18 -0.88 20.26
C GLY A 380 17.68 -1.13 20.18
N ALA A 381 17.12 -0.96 18.98
CA ALA A 381 15.72 -1.23 18.68
C ALA A 381 15.41 -2.73 18.84
N ASP A 382 14.27 -3.02 19.45
CA ASP A 382 13.66 -4.35 19.43
C ASP A 382 12.89 -4.58 18.12
N ALA A 383 12.29 -3.52 17.56
CA ALA A 383 11.58 -3.53 16.29
C ALA A 383 11.60 -2.16 15.60
N VAL A 384 11.32 -2.16 14.29
CA VAL A 384 11.10 -0.95 13.49
C VAL A 384 9.67 -0.98 12.95
N ALA A 385 8.91 0.08 13.17
CA ALA A 385 7.67 0.37 12.46
C ALA A 385 7.96 1.39 11.37
N HIS A 386 7.68 1.09 10.11
CA HIS A 386 8.00 1.99 9.01
C HIS A 386 6.73 2.58 8.39
N LEU A 387 6.63 3.90 8.34
CA LEU A 387 5.49 4.62 7.75
C LEU A 387 5.95 5.29 6.45
N GLY A 388 5.45 4.80 5.32
CA GLY A 388 5.83 5.25 3.98
C GLY A 388 6.44 4.12 3.15
N SER A 389 7.59 4.35 2.52
CA SER A 389 8.36 3.40 1.73
C SER A 389 9.40 2.62 2.55
N ALA A 390 9.27 1.30 2.54
CA ALA A 390 10.12 0.37 3.27
C ALA A 390 11.62 0.51 2.93
N PRO A 391 12.51 0.21 3.89
CA PRO A 391 13.92 0.06 3.61
C PRO A 391 14.22 -1.22 2.83
N ASP A 392 15.32 -1.20 2.09
CA ASP A 392 15.88 -2.40 1.46
C ASP A 392 16.64 -3.28 2.49
N GLN A 393 17.45 -4.24 2.02
CA GLN A 393 18.22 -5.26 2.77
C GLN A 393 19.22 -4.77 3.86
N VAL A 394 19.07 -3.57 4.42
CA VAL A 394 19.93 -2.96 5.44
C VAL A 394 19.55 -3.29 6.88
N LEU A 395 18.34 -3.82 7.11
CA LEU A 395 17.79 -4.09 8.45
C LEU A 395 18.49 -5.20 9.23
N GLY A 396 19.24 -6.08 8.55
CA GLY A 396 19.81 -7.25 9.21
C GLY A 396 18.71 -8.13 9.80
N ASP A 397 18.77 -8.37 11.11
CA ASP A 397 17.85 -9.25 11.83
C ASP A 397 16.70 -8.49 12.52
N LEU A 398 16.67 -7.15 12.41
CA LEU A 398 15.65 -6.32 13.05
C LEU A 398 14.26 -6.66 12.51
N PRO A 399 13.26 -6.96 13.38
CA PRO A 399 11.87 -7.05 12.99
C PRO A 399 11.39 -5.75 12.35
N LEU A 400 10.70 -5.88 11.21
CA LEU A 400 10.07 -4.78 10.49
C LEU A 400 8.55 -5.00 10.50
N VAL A 401 7.83 -4.08 11.13
CA VAL A 401 6.38 -3.91 11.02
C VAL A 401 6.13 -2.79 10.03
N TYR A 402 5.25 -3.01 9.06
CA TYR A 402 5.10 -2.11 7.93
C TYR A 402 3.62 -1.90 7.61
N PRO A 403 3.00 -0.86 8.20
CA PRO A 403 1.72 -0.34 7.76
C PRO A 403 1.75 -0.01 6.26
N PHE A 404 0.91 -0.67 5.47
CA PHE A 404 0.93 -0.51 4.01
C PHE A 404 -0.46 -0.52 3.39
N VAL A 405 -0.67 0.24 2.32
CA VAL A 405 -2.00 0.39 1.72
C VAL A 405 -2.47 -0.92 1.09
N VAL A 406 -3.71 -1.32 1.41
CA VAL A 406 -4.26 -2.63 1.01
C VAL A 406 -4.35 -2.83 -0.51
N ASN A 407 -4.48 -1.75 -1.29
CA ASN A 407 -4.66 -1.80 -2.74
C ASN A 407 -3.35 -1.76 -3.55
N ASP A 408 -2.19 -1.76 -2.88
CA ASP A 408 -0.88 -1.88 -3.54
C ASP A 408 -0.14 -3.16 -3.10
N PRO A 409 -0.64 -4.35 -3.47
CA PRO A 409 0.01 -5.60 -3.08
C PRO A 409 1.41 -5.76 -3.70
N GLY A 410 1.71 -5.05 -4.79
CA GLY A 410 2.97 -5.19 -5.52
C GLY A 410 4.16 -4.71 -4.68
N GLU A 411 4.11 -3.46 -4.22
CA GLU A 411 5.17 -2.88 -3.39
C GLU A 411 5.21 -3.51 -1.99
N GLY A 412 4.05 -3.76 -1.36
CA GLY A 412 3.99 -4.44 -0.07
C GLY A 412 4.65 -5.83 -0.11
N THR A 413 4.44 -6.58 -1.19
CA THR A 413 5.09 -7.88 -1.40
C THR A 413 6.61 -7.75 -1.55
N GLN A 414 7.12 -6.67 -2.15
CA GLN A 414 8.57 -6.43 -2.21
C GLN A 414 9.15 -6.26 -0.81
N ALA A 415 8.50 -5.51 0.08
CA ALA A 415 8.94 -5.36 1.46
C ALA A 415 8.96 -6.70 2.21
N LYS A 416 7.92 -7.54 2.05
CA LYS A 416 7.90 -8.91 2.63
C LYS A 416 9.10 -9.73 2.19
N ARG A 417 9.43 -9.70 0.89
CA ARG A 417 10.42 -10.59 0.28
C ARG A 417 11.86 -10.09 0.38
N ARG A 418 12.08 -8.78 0.50
CA ARG A 418 13.42 -8.16 0.52
C ARG A 418 13.85 -7.66 1.89
N ALA A 419 12.90 -7.38 2.78
CA ALA A 419 13.15 -6.79 4.09
C ALA A 419 12.45 -7.55 5.22
N HIS A 420 11.97 -8.78 4.96
CA HIS A 420 11.29 -9.65 5.92
C HIS A 420 10.16 -8.93 6.69
N ALA A 421 9.46 -8.02 5.99
CA ALA A 421 8.43 -7.18 6.56
C ALA A 421 7.19 -7.97 7.00
N THR A 422 6.65 -7.59 8.15
CA THR A 422 5.31 -7.94 8.60
C THR A 422 4.38 -6.82 8.15
N ILE A 423 3.61 -7.07 7.08
CA ILE A 423 2.66 -6.07 6.58
C ILE A 423 1.46 -6.03 7.52
N VAL A 424 1.12 -4.85 8.00
CA VAL A 424 -0.19 -4.55 8.56
C VAL A 424 -0.89 -3.71 7.50
N ASP A 425 -1.87 -4.27 6.81
CA ASP A 425 -2.56 -3.51 5.78
C ASP A 425 -3.43 -2.43 6.41
N HIS A 426 -3.49 -1.29 5.75
CA HIS A 426 -4.41 -0.21 6.13
C HIS A 426 -5.38 0.12 5.00
N LEU A 427 -6.52 0.68 5.38
CA LEU A 427 -7.57 1.09 4.46
C LEU A 427 -7.05 2.12 3.45
N VAL A 428 -7.65 2.11 2.26
CA VAL A 428 -7.42 3.17 1.27
C VAL A 428 -7.89 4.51 1.79
N ALA A 429 -7.32 5.58 1.22
CA ALA A 429 -7.88 6.92 1.38
C ALA A 429 -9.38 6.93 1.06
N PRO A 430 -10.19 7.71 1.78
CA PRO A 430 -11.60 7.88 1.47
C PRO A 430 -11.83 8.22 0.00
N MET A 431 -12.77 7.52 -0.64
CA MET A 431 -13.15 7.77 -2.02
C MET A 431 -14.42 8.61 -2.04
N THR A 432 -14.49 9.55 -2.98
CA THR A 432 -15.69 10.33 -3.27
C THR A 432 -15.88 10.46 -4.78
N ARG A 433 -17.10 10.84 -5.17
CA ARG A 433 -17.38 11.30 -6.53
C ARG A 433 -16.72 12.66 -6.76
N ALA A 434 -16.15 12.87 -7.95
CA ALA A 434 -15.47 14.12 -8.28
C ALA A 434 -16.43 15.32 -8.36
N ASP A 435 -17.66 15.07 -8.85
CA ASP A 435 -18.69 16.09 -9.11
C ASP A 435 -18.20 17.23 -10.05
N THR A 436 -19.08 18.20 -10.30
CA THR A 436 -18.76 19.43 -11.06
C THR A 436 -18.69 20.60 -10.08
N TYR A 437 -17.77 21.54 -10.33
CA TYR A 437 -17.59 22.75 -9.54
C TYR A 437 -17.27 23.96 -10.43
N ASP A 438 -17.40 25.17 -9.86
CA ASP A 438 -17.12 26.46 -10.51
C ASP A 438 -17.70 26.57 -11.94
N ASP A 439 -16.83 26.80 -12.92
CA ASP A 439 -17.23 27.03 -14.31
C ASP A 439 -17.78 25.75 -14.98
N LEU A 440 -17.38 24.56 -14.55
CA LEU A 440 -17.95 23.30 -15.07
C LEU A 440 -19.39 23.10 -14.58
N ALA A 441 -19.66 23.41 -13.31
CA ALA A 441 -21.03 23.40 -12.78
C ALA A 441 -21.91 24.47 -13.45
N ARG A 442 -21.34 25.64 -13.76
CA ARG A 442 -22.03 26.68 -14.53
C ARG A 442 -22.30 26.23 -15.97
N LEU A 443 -21.34 25.54 -16.60
CA LEU A 443 -21.50 25.01 -17.95
C LEU A 443 -22.65 24.01 -18.02
N GLU A 444 -22.71 23.08 -17.08
CA GLU A 444 -23.80 22.11 -16.95
C GLU A 444 -25.18 22.82 -16.86
N GLN A 445 -25.31 23.83 -16.01
CA GLN A 445 -26.53 24.64 -15.89
C GLN A 445 -26.89 25.37 -17.19
N LEU A 446 -25.90 25.89 -17.91
CA LEU A 446 -26.12 26.57 -19.20
C LEU A 446 -26.55 25.60 -20.30
N LEU A 447 -26.01 24.39 -20.33
CA LEU A 447 -26.41 23.34 -21.28
C LEU A 447 -27.87 22.93 -21.04
N ASP A 448 -28.28 22.79 -19.77
CA ASP A 448 -29.68 22.57 -19.38
C ASP A 448 -30.60 23.72 -19.84
N GLU A 449 -30.19 24.98 -19.60
CA GLU A 449 -30.99 26.15 -19.96
C GLU A 449 -31.11 26.30 -21.49
N TYR A 450 -30.03 26.01 -22.22
CA TYR A 450 -29.97 26.11 -23.67
C TYR A 450 -31.00 25.20 -24.35
N GLU A 451 -31.12 23.95 -23.92
CA GLU A 451 -32.11 23.03 -24.46
C GLU A 451 -33.56 23.49 -24.18
N HIS A 452 -33.81 24.09 -23.01
CA HIS A 452 -35.12 24.68 -22.73
C HIS A 452 -35.45 25.87 -23.63
N VAL A 453 -34.48 26.76 -23.84
CA VAL A 453 -34.64 27.96 -24.66
C VAL A 453 -34.75 27.63 -26.15
N LYS A 454 -33.99 26.66 -26.65
CA LYS A 454 -34.07 26.19 -28.04
C LYS A 454 -35.49 25.76 -28.42
N ALA A 455 -36.24 25.19 -27.49
CA ALA A 455 -37.63 24.80 -27.70
C ALA A 455 -38.65 25.96 -27.54
N MET A 456 -38.34 26.98 -26.75
CA MET A 456 -39.33 27.96 -26.25
C MET A 456 -39.12 29.40 -26.76
N ASP A 457 -37.88 29.84 -26.98
CA ASP A 457 -37.54 31.22 -27.34
C ASP A 457 -36.33 31.29 -28.31
N PRO A 458 -36.55 31.05 -29.62
CA PRO A 458 -35.47 31.05 -30.62
C PRO A 458 -34.73 32.39 -30.76
N ALA A 459 -35.27 33.49 -30.22
CA ALA A 459 -34.60 34.79 -30.26
C ALA A 459 -33.39 34.87 -29.31
N LYS A 460 -33.32 33.99 -28.30
CA LYS A 460 -32.22 33.91 -27.32
C LYS A 460 -31.14 32.91 -27.68
N ASP A 461 -31.41 32.03 -28.64
CA ASP A 461 -30.52 30.96 -29.10
C ASP A 461 -29.08 31.45 -29.38
N ALA A 462 -28.95 32.46 -30.23
CA ALA A 462 -27.64 32.99 -30.62
C ALA A 462 -26.83 33.57 -29.43
N ALA A 463 -27.51 34.11 -28.42
CA ALA A 463 -26.84 34.64 -27.23
C ALA A 463 -26.33 33.50 -26.34
N MET A 464 -27.13 32.46 -26.11
CA MET A 464 -26.74 31.29 -25.31
C MET A 464 -25.61 30.49 -25.96
N ARG A 465 -25.65 30.29 -27.28
CA ARG A 465 -24.54 29.65 -28.02
C ARG A 465 -23.23 30.44 -27.86
N GLY A 466 -23.32 31.77 -27.84
CA GLY A 466 -22.18 32.65 -27.56
C GLY A 466 -21.64 32.50 -26.14
N GLU A 467 -22.51 32.42 -25.14
CA GLU A 467 -22.12 32.24 -23.74
C GLU A 467 -21.51 30.86 -23.48
N ILE A 468 -22.15 29.79 -23.96
CA ILE A 468 -21.63 28.42 -23.88
C ILE A 468 -20.25 28.33 -24.54
N TRP A 469 -20.07 28.90 -25.73
CA TRP A 469 -18.77 28.91 -26.40
C TRP A 469 -17.69 29.64 -25.60
N GLN A 470 -18.02 30.80 -25.04
CA GLN A 470 -17.06 31.54 -24.20
C GLN A 470 -16.67 30.72 -22.96
N LEU A 471 -17.62 30.05 -22.33
CA LEU A 471 -17.35 29.24 -21.15
C LEU A 471 -16.54 27.97 -21.48
N LEU A 472 -16.87 27.29 -22.59
CA LEU A 472 -16.08 26.16 -23.10
C LEU A 472 -14.62 26.56 -23.35
N ARG A 473 -14.38 27.74 -23.91
CA ARG A 473 -13.01 28.26 -24.10
C ARG A 473 -12.35 28.66 -22.78
N ALA A 474 -13.08 29.28 -21.86
CA ALA A 474 -12.55 29.65 -20.56
C ALA A 474 -12.13 28.43 -19.71
N CYS A 475 -12.86 27.32 -19.85
CA CYS A 475 -12.53 26.04 -19.23
C CYS A 475 -11.45 25.26 -19.98
N GLU A 476 -10.94 25.76 -21.11
CA GLU A 476 -10.07 25.04 -22.06
C GLU A 476 -10.68 23.74 -22.62
N LEU A 477 -11.98 23.50 -22.43
CA LEU A 477 -12.68 22.28 -22.84
C LEU A 477 -12.59 22.00 -24.34
N THR A 478 -12.55 23.04 -25.17
CA THR A 478 -12.37 22.88 -26.62
C THR A 478 -11.03 22.23 -26.96
N ARG A 479 -10.00 22.41 -26.13
CA ARG A 479 -8.69 21.77 -26.24
C ARG A 479 -8.72 20.35 -25.69
N ASP A 480 -9.35 20.12 -24.54
CA ASP A 480 -9.52 18.79 -23.94
C ASP A 480 -10.26 17.83 -24.90
N LEU A 481 -11.28 18.33 -25.59
CA LEU A 481 -12.03 17.61 -26.62
C LEU A 481 -11.31 17.56 -27.99
N GLY A 482 -10.15 18.20 -28.12
CA GLY A 482 -9.34 18.16 -29.34
C GLY A 482 -9.96 18.86 -30.56
N TRP A 483 -10.82 19.85 -30.35
CA TRP A 483 -11.49 20.57 -31.45
C TRP A 483 -10.50 21.46 -32.21
N SER A 484 -10.50 21.34 -33.54
CA SER A 484 -9.55 22.06 -34.42
C SER A 484 -9.68 23.60 -34.40
N ASP A 485 -10.82 24.10 -33.95
CA ASP A 485 -11.24 25.50 -33.89
C ASP A 485 -11.27 26.05 -32.45
N ALA A 486 -10.52 25.42 -31.52
CA ALA A 486 -10.46 25.80 -30.11
C ALA A 486 -10.17 27.30 -29.85
N ASP A 487 -9.40 27.95 -30.74
CA ASP A 487 -9.03 29.37 -30.62
C ASP A 487 -10.04 30.35 -31.24
N ALA A 488 -11.10 29.86 -31.89
CA ALA A 488 -12.04 30.72 -32.60
C ALA A 488 -12.78 31.68 -31.64
N GLU A 489 -12.89 32.96 -32.02
CA GLU A 489 -13.61 33.97 -31.22
C GLU A 489 -15.12 33.73 -31.18
N GLN A 490 -15.66 33.03 -32.17
CA GLN A 490 -17.10 32.82 -32.35
C GLN A 490 -17.40 31.32 -32.32
N ALA A 491 -18.59 30.99 -31.79
CA ALA A 491 -19.10 29.64 -31.77
C ALA A 491 -19.13 29.03 -33.18
N PRO A 492 -18.67 27.78 -33.35
CA PRO A 492 -18.74 27.11 -34.63
C PRO A 492 -20.21 26.85 -35.04
N PRO A 493 -20.51 26.84 -36.34
CA PRO A 493 -21.89 26.70 -36.81
C PRO A 493 -22.53 25.37 -36.39
N ASP A 494 -21.73 24.32 -36.24
CA ASP A 494 -22.07 22.96 -35.80
C ASP A 494 -21.96 22.76 -34.28
N LEU A 495 -21.88 23.82 -33.46
CA LEU A 495 -21.74 23.72 -32.00
C LEU A 495 -22.74 22.72 -31.37
N ASP A 496 -24.00 22.76 -31.81
CA ASP A 496 -25.08 21.91 -31.30
C ASP A 496 -24.78 20.42 -31.45
N ASP A 497 -24.20 20.01 -32.58
CA ASP A 497 -23.84 18.61 -32.83
C ASP A 497 -22.72 18.16 -31.89
N ARG A 498 -21.90 19.11 -31.41
CA ARG A 498 -20.78 18.87 -30.51
C ARG A 498 -21.14 18.97 -29.03
N LEU A 499 -22.26 19.59 -28.66
CA LEU A 499 -22.68 19.68 -27.24
C LEU A 499 -22.96 18.30 -26.64
N THR A 500 -23.37 17.33 -27.45
CA THR A 500 -23.49 15.91 -27.05
C THR A 500 -22.17 15.34 -26.54
N GLU A 501 -21.05 15.71 -27.17
CA GLU A 501 -19.70 15.29 -26.76
C GLU A 501 -19.30 15.97 -25.43
N VAL A 502 -19.66 17.25 -25.26
CA VAL A 502 -19.45 17.99 -24.02
C VAL A 502 -20.24 17.37 -22.86
N ASP A 503 -21.53 17.07 -23.06
CA ASP A 503 -22.38 16.40 -22.05
C ASP A 503 -21.79 15.06 -21.61
N GLY A 504 -21.29 14.27 -22.57
CA GLY A 504 -20.63 13.00 -22.29
C GLY A 504 -19.36 13.18 -21.45
N TRP A 505 -18.50 14.12 -21.83
CA TRP A 505 -17.27 14.42 -21.09
C TRP A 505 -17.56 14.93 -19.68
N LEU A 506 -18.53 15.83 -19.52
CA LEU A 506 -18.95 16.35 -18.22
C LEU A 506 -19.44 15.21 -17.33
N CYS A 507 -20.25 14.30 -17.87
CA CYS A 507 -20.71 13.12 -17.16
C CYS A 507 -19.56 12.23 -16.68
N GLU A 508 -18.57 11.97 -17.53
CA GLU A 508 -17.41 11.13 -17.18
C GLU A 508 -16.58 11.75 -16.06
N ILE A 509 -16.24 13.04 -16.17
CA ILE A 509 -15.45 13.74 -15.15
C ILE A 509 -16.23 13.81 -13.84
N LYS A 510 -17.52 14.18 -13.90
CA LYS A 510 -18.39 14.26 -12.73
C LYS A 510 -18.52 12.91 -12.03
N ASP A 511 -18.66 11.81 -12.77
CA ASP A 511 -18.85 10.47 -12.21
C ASP A 511 -17.55 9.77 -11.78
N ALA A 512 -16.39 10.34 -12.06
CA ALA A 512 -15.10 9.78 -11.67
C ALA A 512 -14.98 9.62 -10.14
N GLN A 513 -14.36 8.52 -9.72
CA GLN A 513 -14.03 8.26 -8.32
C GLN A 513 -12.63 8.79 -8.01
N ILE A 514 -12.54 9.74 -7.09
CA ILE A 514 -11.30 10.37 -6.64
C ILE A 514 -11.12 10.18 -5.15
N ARG A 515 -9.92 10.49 -4.63
CA ARG A 515 -9.68 10.51 -3.19
C ARG A 515 -10.25 11.80 -2.60
N GLY A 516 -11.17 11.66 -1.65
CA GLY A 516 -11.78 12.78 -0.90
C GLY A 516 -11.01 13.17 0.36
N GLY A 517 -9.86 12.56 0.62
CA GLY A 517 -9.03 12.82 1.79
C GLY A 517 -7.87 11.84 1.90
N LEU A 518 -7.31 11.71 3.10
CA LEU A 518 -6.27 10.74 3.44
C LEU A 518 -6.76 9.79 4.54
N HIS A 519 -6.23 8.58 4.57
CA HIS A 519 -6.48 7.62 5.65
C HIS A 519 -5.64 7.96 6.88
N VAL A 520 -6.17 7.73 8.09
CA VAL A 520 -5.43 7.80 9.35
C VAL A 520 -5.45 6.40 9.98
N LEU A 521 -4.28 5.83 10.31
CA LEU A 521 -4.21 4.49 10.88
C LEU A 521 -5.14 4.31 12.08
N GLY A 522 -5.92 3.22 12.07
CA GLY A 522 -6.88 2.89 13.13
C GLY A 522 -8.16 3.71 13.12
N ARG A 523 -8.36 4.60 12.14
CA ARG A 523 -9.59 5.40 12.03
C ARG A 523 -10.50 4.81 10.96
N ALA A 524 -11.53 4.10 11.38
CA ALA A 524 -12.59 3.67 10.47
C ALA A 524 -13.33 4.88 9.89
N PRO A 525 -13.78 4.82 8.62
CA PRO A 525 -14.57 5.88 8.02
C PRO A 525 -15.94 5.96 8.71
N ASP A 526 -16.40 7.18 8.98
CA ASP A 526 -17.72 7.48 9.54
C ASP A 526 -18.46 8.54 8.71
N GLY A 527 -19.72 8.81 9.06
CA GLY A 527 -20.51 9.86 8.41
C GLY A 527 -20.54 9.77 6.88
N ASP A 528 -20.31 10.91 6.21
CA ASP A 528 -20.26 11.01 4.75
C ASP A 528 -19.15 10.15 4.14
N THR A 529 -17.96 10.17 4.74
CA THR A 529 -16.80 9.39 4.30
C THR A 529 -17.11 7.90 4.20
N ARG A 530 -17.86 7.33 5.16
CA ARG A 530 -18.32 5.94 5.08
C ARG A 530 -19.32 5.74 3.96
N ARG A 531 -20.30 6.63 3.82
CA ARG A 531 -21.35 6.52 2.81
C ARG A 531 -20.74 6.55 1.40
N ASP A 532 -19.82 7.47 1.15
CA ASP A 532 -19.16 7.62 -0.15
C ASP A 532 -18.29 6.40 -0.47
N LEU A 533 -17.54 5.88 0.52
CA LEU A 533 -16.75 4.67 0.31
C LEU A 533 -17.63 3.43 0.07
N VAL A 534 -18.75 3.29 0.79
CA VAL A 534 -19.70 2.20 0.54
C VAL A 534 -20.32 2.31 -0.85
N LEU A 535 -20.71 3.53 -1.27
CA LEU A 535 -21.17 3.78 -2.64
C LEU A 535 -20.11 3.38 -3.68
N ALA A 536 -18.86 3.80 -3.49
CA ALA A 536 -17.74 3.47 -4.37
C ALA A 536 -17.55 1.95 -4.50
N ILE A 537 -17.61 1.20 -3.39
CA ILE A 537 -17.50 -0.28 -3.39
C ILE A 537 -18.71 -0.90 -4.08
N LEU A 538 -19.91 -0.41 -3.79
CA LEU A 538 -21.17 -0.94 -4.32
C LEU A 538 -21.43 -0.57 -5.79
N ARG A 539 -20.69 0.37 -6.39
CA ARG A 539 -20.74 0.60 -7.84
C ARG A 539 -20.33 -0.65 -8.63
N LEU A 540 -19.49 -1.51 -8.05
CA LEU A 540 -19.03 -2.75 -8.66
C LEU A 540 -19.86 -3.96 -8.23
N PRO A 541 -20.00 -5.02 -9.05
CA PRO A 541 -20.62 -6.27 -8.62
C PRO A 541 -19.86 -6.94 -7.47
N GLN A 542 -20.58 -7.43 -6.45
CA GLN A 542 -20.02 -7.99 -5.22
C GLN A 542 -20.58 -9.38 -4.91
N ALA A 543 -19.73 -10.40 -4.75
CA ALA A 543 -20.12 -11.73 -4.25
C ALA A 543 -21.36 -12.37 -4.93
N GLY A 544 -21.59 -12.09 -6.21
CA GLY A 544 -22.77 -12.58 -6.96
C GLY A 544 -23.97 -11.64 -6.97
N HIS A 545 -23.88 -10.49 -6.30
CA HIS A 545 -24.80 -9.36 -6.42
C HIS A 545 -24.31 -8.39 -7.52
N PRO A 546 -25.22 -7.77 -8.29
CA PRO A 546 -24.85 -6.69 -9.21
C PRO A 546 -24.37 -5.46 -8.45
N GLY A 547 -23.75 -4.50 -9.14
CA GLY A 547 -23.52 -3.18 -8.57
C GLY A 547 -24.85 -2.51 -8.21
N LEU A 548 -24.86 -1.67 -7.17
CA LEU A 548 -26.06 -0.99 -6.68
C LEU A 548 -26.70 -0.14 -7.77
N ARG A 549 -25.90 0.63 -8.53
CA ARG A 549 -26.40 1.44 -9.63
C ARG A 549 -27.03 0.60 -10.74
N ALA A 550 -26.38 -0.49 -11.13
CA ALA A 550 -26.91 -1.48 -12.09
C ALA A 550 -28.22 -2.12 -11.60
N ALA A 551 -28.30 -2.43 -10.30
CA ALA A 551 -29.47 -3.01 -9.68
C ALA A 551 -30.66 -2.04 -9.72
N ILE A 552 -30.43 -0.76 -9.39
CA ILE A 552 -31.44 0.29 -9.49
C ILE A 552 -31.87 0.45 -10.95
N ALA A 553 -30.92 0.56 -11.88
CA ALA A 553 -31.20 0.71 -13.31
C ALA A 553 -32.12 -0.42 -13.79
N THR A 554 -31.75 -1.66 -13.51
CA THR A 554 -32.56 -2.85 -13.87
C THR A 554 -33.96 -2.79 -13.26
N ALA A 555 -34.06 -2.40 -11.97
CA ALA A 555 -35.33 -2.31 -11.25
C ALA A 555 -36.30 -1.29 -11.87
N VAL A 556 -35.78 -0.24 -12.50
CA VAL A 556 -36.58 0.80 -13.14
C VAL A 556 -36.63 0.69 -14.66
N GLY A 557 -36.18 -0.44 -15.23
CA GLY A 557 -36.26 -0.72 -16.67
C GLY A 557 -35.21 -0.01 -17.52
N LEU A 558 -34.06 0.32 -16.95
CA LEU A 558 -32.89 0.89 -17.60
C LEU A 558 -31.72 -0.11 -17.66
N ASP A 559 -30.75 0.15 -18.53
CA ASP A 559 -29.49 -0.59 -18.64
C ASP A 559 -28.34 0.39 -18.37
N GLU A 560 -27.72 0.29 -17.20
CA GLU A 560 -26.61 1.17 -16.80
C GLU A 560 -25.44 1.11 -17.79
N ALA A 561 -25.09 -0.07 -18.29
CA ALA A 561 -23.98 -0.21 -19.21
C ALA A 561 -24.28 0.47 -20.55
N ALA A 562 -25.53 0.43 -21.01
CA ALA A 562 -25.93 1.17 -22.21
C ALA A 562 -25.84 2.68 -22.00
N LEU A 563 -26.24 3.19 -20.83
CA LEU A 563 -26.14 4.62 -20.51
C LEU A 563 -24.68 5.08 -20.45
N LEU A 564 -23.80 4.33 -19.79
CA LEU A 564 -22.37 4.65 -19.65
C LEU A 564 -21.62 4.59 -20.98
N ASN A 565 -22.05 3.76 -21.93
CA ASN A 565 -21.41 3.67 -23.25
C ASN A 565 -21.77 4.84 -24.17
N ALA A 566 -22.84 5.58 -23.88
CA ALA A 566 -23.33 6.67 -24.71
C ALA A 566 -24.00 7.79 -23.88
N PRO A 567 -23.27 8.43 -22.94
CA PRO A 567 -23.84 9.38 -21.98
C PRO A 567 -24.50 10.60 -22.64
N GLY A 568 -24.02 11.03 -23.80
CA GLY A 568 -24.64 12.16 -24.53
C GLY A 568 -25.95 11.83 -25.25
N GLU A 569 -26.30 10.56 -25.45
CA GLU A 569 -27.51 10.20 -26.19
C GLU A 569 -28.80 10.62 -25.45
N PRO A 570 -29.90 10.93 -26.16
CA PRO A 570 -31.17 11.27 -25.52
C PRO A 570 -31.67 10.15 -24.59
N ALA A 571 -32.19 10.55 -23.43
CA ALA A 571 -32.83 9.66 -22.47
C ALA A 571 -34.01 8.95 -23.14
N GLY A 572 -33.86 7.64 -23.37
CA GLY A 572 -34.90 6.84 -24.02
C GLY A 572 -36.13 6.67 -23.12
N HIS A 573 -36.00 5.87 -22.07
CA HIS A 573 -37.05 5.68 -21.06
C HIS A 573 -36.75 6.54 -19.83
N GLN A 574 -37.76 7.23 -19.30
CA GLN A 574 -37.67 8.10 -18.12
C GLN A 574 -38.58 7.54 -17.01
N PRO A 575 -38.05 6.72 -16.07
CA PRO A 575 -38.87 6.05 -15.07
C PRO A 575 -39.39 7.02 -14.00
N PRO A 576 -40.72 7.18 -13.80
CA PRO A 576 -41.26 8.16 -12.86
C PRO A 576 -40.81 7.97 -11.41
N GLY A 577 -40.63 6.72 -10.96
CA GLY A 577 -40.13 6.41 -9.62
C GLY A 577 -38.71 6.91 -9.39
N LEU A 578 -37.83 6.73 -10.39
CA LEU A 578 -36.46 7.23 -10.36
C LEU A 578 -36.42 8.77 -10.33
N LEU A 579 -37.24 9.42 -11.16
CA LEU A 579 -37.30 10.89 -11.21
C LEU A 579 -37.86 11.50 -9.92
N ALA A 580 -38.75 10.80 -9.22
CA ALA A 580 -39.26 11.21 -7.92
C ALA A 580 -38.20 11.02 -6.82
N ALA A 581 -37.43 9.93 -6.88
CA ALA A 581 -36.38 9.62 -5.91
C ALA A 581 -35.20 10.58 -5.99
N ALA A 582 -34.83 11.02 -7.19
CA ALA A 582 -33.69 11.91 -7.43
C ALA A 582 -34.07 13.05 -8.39
N PRO A 583 -34.51 14.23 -7.92
CA PRO A 583 -35.00 15.31 -8.78
C PRO A 583 -33.91 16.01 -9.61
N GLY A 584 -34.21 16.33 -10.88
CA GLY A 584 -33.39 17.16 -11.79
C GLY A 584 -33.57 16.80 -13.28
N PRO A 585 -32.69 17.23 -14.20
CA PRO A 585 -32.79 16.90 -15.63
C PRO A 585 -32.79 15.39 -15.91
N ALA A 586 -33.39 15.00 -17.04
CA ALA A 586 -33.53 13.62 -17.51
C ALA A 586 -33.53 13.56 -19.04
N ARG A 587 -32.83 14.49 -19.70
CA ARG A 587 -32.82 14.68 -21.15
C ARG A 587 -31.89 13.71 -21.85
N THR A 588 -30.76 13.38 -21.21
CA THR A 588 -29.70 12.52 -21.78
C THR A 588 -29.47 11.26 -20.93
N ALA A 589 -28.67 10.33 -21.44
CA ALA A 589 -28.22 9.18 -20.67
C ALA A 589 -27.36 9.61 -19.46
N ALA A 590 -26.55 10.66 -19.58
CA ALA A 590 -25.80 11.29 -18.50
C ALA A 590 -26.72 11.75 -17.36
N ASP A 591 -27.81 12.42 -17.71
CA ASP A 591 -28.80 12.83 -16.72
C ASP A 591 -29.38 11.63 -15.98
N LEU A 592 -29.71 10.54 -16.68
CA LEU A 592 -30.20 9.32 -16.04
C LEU A 592 -29.15 8.65 -15.15
N ILE A 593 -27.86 8.73 -15.50
CA ILE A 593 -26.76 8.26 -14.64
C ILE A 593 -26.76 9.06 -13.33
N ASP A 594 -26.89 10.38 -13.39
CA ASP A 594 -27.01 11.22 -12.19
C ASP A 594 -28.23 10.88 -11.34
N ARG A 595 -29.37 10.56 -11.97
CA ARG A 595 -30.57 10.09 -11.23
C ARG A 595 -30.31 8.79 -10.51
N LEU A 596 -29.65 7.84 -11.19
CA LEU A 596 -29.32 6.54 -10.63
C LEU A 596 -28.34 6.68 -9.46
N GLU A 597 -27.35 7.56 -9.59
CA GLU A 597 -26.42 7.88 -8.50
C GLU A 597 -27.16 8.52 -7.32
N GLY A 598 -28.03 9.51 -7.56
CA GLY A 598 -28.82 10.14 -6.51
C GLY A 598 -29.72 9.14 -5.76
N ALA A 599 -30.33 8.20 -6.47
CA ALA A 599 -31.10 7.11 -5.86
C ALA A 599 -30.22 6.16 -5.05
N ALA A 600 -29.02 5.82 -5.54
CA ALA A 600 -28.06 4.99 -4.81
C ALA A 600 -27.63 5.68 -3.50
N THR A 601 -27.31 6.97 -3.57
CA THR A 601 -26.98 7.81 -2.42
C THR A 601 -28.11 7.83 -1.39
N ALA A 602 -29.36 8.01 -1.84
CA ALA A 602 -30.52 7.99 -0.95
C ALA A 602 -30.72 6.62 -0.26
N LEU A 603 -30.51 5.51 -0.97
CA LEU A 603 -30.57 4.17 -0.38
C LEU A 603 -29.47 3.95 0.67
N VAL A 604 -28.22 4.34 0.36
CA VAL A 604 -27.09 4.22 1.30
C VAL A 604 -27.29 5.11 2.53
N GLN A 605 -27.74 6.35 2.35
CA GLN A 605 -28.11 7.24 3.46
C GLN A 605 -29.25 6.66 4.31
N GLY A 606 -30.25 6.04 3.68
CA GLY A 606 -31.34 5.36 4.37
C GLY A 606 -30.84 4.20 5.23
N MET A 607 -29.94 3.36 4.69
CA MET A 607 -29.33 2.26 5.44
C MET A 607 -28.46 2.77 6.60
N ASP A 608 -27.64 3.79 6.36
CA ASP A 608 -26.78 4.40 7.37
C ASP A 608 -27.59 5.02 8.52
N ALA A 609 -28.69 5.72 8.21
CA ALA A 609 -29.62 6.27 9.21
C ALA A 609 -30.34 5.19 10.04
N LYS A 610 -30.41 3.96 9.53
CA LYS A 610 -30.93 2.78 10.25
C LYS A 610 -29.83 1.97 10.94
N GLY A 611 -28.60 2.50 10.99
CA GLY A 611 -27.45 1.85 11.61
C GLY A 611 -27.03 0.57 10.89
N TRP A 612 -27.22 0.52 9.57
CA TRP A 612 -26.90 -0.64 8.74
C TRP A 612 -27.57 -1.95 9.20
N ASP A 613 -28.78 -1.87 9.75
CA ASP A 613 -29.61 -3.06 10.01
C ASP A 613 -30.10 -3.66 8.67
N ALA A 614 -29.65 -4.87 8.34
CA ALA A 614 -30.07 -5.58 7.13
C ALA A 614 -31.60 -5.75 7.05
N ALA A 615 -32.31 -5.85 8.18
CA ALA A 615 -33.77 -5.95 8.21
C ALA A 615 -34.47 -4.65 7.77
N ALA A 616 -33.75 -3.52 7.73
CA ALA A 616 -34.30 -2.25 7.28
C ALA A 616 -34.26 -2.07 5.75
N ALA A 617 -33.57 -2.95 5.01
CA ALA A 617 -33.38 -2.82 3.57
C ALA A 617 -34.71 -2.70 2.81
N ASP A 618 -35.71 -3.52 3.16
CA ASP A 618 -37.02 -3.50 2.51
C ASP A 618 -37.74 -2.16 2.70
N ALA A 619 -37.68 -1.60 3.91
CA ALA A 619 -38.30 -0.32 4.22
C ALA A 619 -37.60 0.83 3.50
N VAL A 620 -36.25 0.82 3.47
CA VAL A 620 -35.44 1.84 2.79
C VAL A 620 -35.71 1.82 1.28
N ILE A 621 -35.79 0.64 0.66
CA ILE A 621 -36.12 0.52 -0.77
C ILE A 621 -37.52 1.08 -1.05
N ALA A 622 -38.52 0.74 -0.23
CA ALA A 622 -39.87 1.25 -0.38
C ALA A 622 -39.96 2.78 -0.21
N ASP A 623 -39.19 3.34 0.72
CA ASP A 623 -39.16 4.79 0.98
C ASP A 623 -38.51 5.56 -0.19
N VAL A 624 -37.47 5.02 -0.83
CA VAL A 624 -36.72 5.70 -1.89
C VAL A 624 -37.31 5.46 -3.28
N LEU A 625 -37.58 4.19 -3.65
CA LEU A 625 -37.97 3.80 -5.00
C LEU A 625 -39.44 3.41 -5.13
N GLY A 626 -40.17 3.29 -4.01
CA GLY A 626 -41.57 2.84 -3.99
C GLY A 626 -41.73 1.34 -4.21
N GLU A 627 -42.89 0.93 -4.73
CA GLU A 627 -43.18 -0.47 -5.02
C GLU A 627 -42.43 -0.94 -6.29
N LEU A 628 -41.64 -2.00 -6.14
CA LEU A 628 -40.92 -2.67 -7.22
C LEU A 628 -41.49 -4.08 -7.44
N ASP A 629 -41.18 -4.68 -8.59
CA ASP A 629 -41.46 -6.10 -8.77
C ASP A 629 -40.60 -6.97 -7.83
N ALA A 630 -41.08 -8.18 -7.53
CA ALA A 630 -40.43 -9.04 -6.55
C ALA A 630 -38.96 -9.40 -6.90
N PRO A 631 -38.60 -9.72 -8.17
CA PRO A 631 -37.20 -9.94 -8.53
C PRO A 631 -36.29 -8.72 -8.34
N ALA A 632 -36.73 -7.53 -8.75
CA ALA A 632 -35.97 -6.31 -8.62
C ALA A 632 -35.76 -5.92 -7.16
N HIS A 633 -36.83 -5.99 -6.35
CA HIS A 633 -36.75 -5.77 -4.91
C HIS A 633 -35.77 -6.75 -4.27
N GLN A 634 -35.90 -8.06 -4.54
CA GLN A 634 -35.00 -9.06 -3.97
C GLN A 634 -33.52 -8.80 -4.34
N SER A 635 -33.25 -8.35 -5.57
CA SER A 635 -31.89 -8.00 -6.00
C SER A 635 -31.32 -6.84 -5.19
N LEU A 636 -32.06 -5.73 -5.06
CA LEU A 636 -31.66 -4.56 -4.29
C LEU A 636 -31.51 -4.85 -2.79
N ALA A 637 -32.49 -5.56 -2.21
CA ALA A 637 -32.43 -5.97 -0.80
C ALA A 637 -31.20 -6.85 -0.54
N GLY A 638 -30.82 -7.70 -1.50
CA GLY A 638 -29.59 -8.50 -1.45
C GLY A 638 -28.33 -7.64 -1.42
N VAL A 639 -28.23 -6.61 -2.28
CA VAL A 639 -27.09 -5.68 -2.33
C VAL A 639 -26.96 -4.91 -1.00
N LEU A 640 -28.06 -4.34 -0.50
CA LEU A 640 -28.04 -3.57 0.75
C LEU A 640 -27.78 -4.46 1.98
N SER A 641 -28.32 -5.69 2.00
CA SER A 641 -28.03 -6.66 3.06
C SER A 641 -26.56 -7.07 3.04
N PHE A 642 -25.97 -7.28 1.86
CA PHE A 642 -24.54 -7.57 1.73
C PHE A 642 -23.67 -6.41 2.25
N ALA A 643 -24.05 -5.17 1.95
CA ALA A 643 -23.35 -4.00 2.49
C ALA A 643 -23.41 -3.96 4.03
N ALA A 644 -24.59 -4.22 4.60
CA ALA A 644 -24.80 -4.27 6.04
C ALA A 644 -24.08 -5.44 6.74
N SER A 645 -23.99 -6.62 6.12
CA SER A 645 -23.43 -7.81 6.76
C SER A 645 -21.93 -8.01 6.52
N GLU A 646 -21.40 -7.49 5.41
CA GLU A 646 -20.01 -7.73 4.99
C GLU A 646 -19.22 -6.44 4.87
N ILE A 647 -19.69 -5.44 4.11
CA ILE A 647 -18.88 -4.25 3.83
C ILE A 647 -18.69 -3.42 5.10
N VAL A 648 -19.77 -2.98 5.73
CA VAL A 648 -19.70 -2.04 6.87
C VAL A 648 -18.98 -2.66 8.07
N PRO A 649 -19.26 -3.90 8.51
CA PRO A 649 -18.52 -4.51 9.61
C PRO A 649 -17.02 -4.67 9.31
N ARG A 650 -16.63 -4.89 8.05
CA ARG A 650 -15.21 -4.96 7.65
C ARG A 650 -14.55 -3.59 7.60
N LEU A 651 -15.28 -2.54 7.23
CA LEU A 651 -14.80 -1.16 7.35
C LEU A 651 -14.67 -0.72 8.82
N ASP A 652 -15.60 -1.12 9.69
CA ASP A 652 -15.51 -0.84 11.12
C ASP A 652 -14.29 -1.54 11.76
N ALA A 653 -13.87 -2.70 11.22
CA ALA A 653 -12.68 -3.42 11.68
C ALA A 653 -11.35 -2.69 11.40
N THR A 654 -11.36 -1.61 10.61
CA THR A 654 -10.20 -0.71 10.40
C THR A 654 -9.62 -0.18 11.71
N THR A 655 -10.40 -0.12 12.79
CA THR A 655 -9.86 0.27 14.12
C THR A 655 -8.78 -0.69 14.63
N GLY A 656 -8.76 -1.94 14.17
CA GLY A 656 -7.77 -2.95 14.56
C GLY A 656 -6.38 -2.76 13.93
N GLU A 657 -6.21 -1.81 13.00
CA GLU A 657 -4.90 -1.52 12.39
C GLU A 657 -3.84 -1.17 13.43
N LEU A 658 -4.18 -0.32 14.41
CA LEU A 658 -3.22 0.10 15.46
C LEU A 658 -2.91 -1.04 16.43
N ASP A 659 -3.91 -1.84 16.80
CA ASP A 659 -3.72 -3.03 17.63
C ASP A 659 -2.74 -4.00 16.95
N ALA A 660 -2.87 -4.20 15.63
CA ALA A 660 -2.00 -5.08 14.85
C ALA A 660 -0.57 -4.55 14.70
N VAL A 661 -0.35 -3.24 14.74
CA VAL A 661 1.00 -2.64 14.75
C VAL A 661 1.65 -2.75 16.13
N ALA A 662 0.88 -2.56 17.20
CA ALA A 662 1.39 -2.48 18.57
C ALA A 662 1.56 -3.85 19.25
N GLY A 663 0.77 -4.86 18.87
CA GLY A 663 0.88 -6.24 19.35
C GLY A 663 2.17 -6.89 18.91
#